data_AF-A0AAE4CWI1-F1
#
_entry.id   AF-A0AAE4CWI1-F1
#
_cell.length_a   1.000
_cell.length_b   1.000
_cell.length_c   1.000
_cell.angle_alpha   90.00
_cell.angle_beta   90.00
_cell.angle_gamma   90.00
#
_symmetry.space_group_name_H-M   'P 1'
#
loop_
_entity.id
_entity.type
_entity.pdbx_description
1 polymer ?
#
loop_
_entity_poly.entity_id
_entity_poly.type
_entity_poly.pdbx_seq_one_letter_code
_entity_poly.pdbx_strand_id
1 'polypeptide(L)'
;MSQPFTLPEFYVPHPARLNPQLERARTHSKAWAREMEMIEGSGIWDEADFDNHDYALLCAYTHPDADGPELDLITDWYVWVFFFDDHFLELYKKTRDQAGAKAYLDRLPEFMPVGDPSSMPEPTNAIEAGLADLWRRTVPAMSTDWQRRFRQSTEHLLVECVWELSNISDGRTANPIEYVEMRRKVGGAPWSADLVEHAVAAEVPARVAGTRPLRVLKDTFSDAVHLRNDIFSYQRETESEGEVNNCVLVFERFFEITPQAAADAVNDLLTSRLQQFENTALTEVPMVAAAHGLTPAEASAVARYAKGLQDWQSGGHEWHLRSSRYMNKGSRPGLGMSAARRFGSALGAGRIKQHTHAHHTPVGELPMPDFRMPYPLRTSPHLDRSRESTVAWSRAMGFFDPVAGVPGPPVWTEDLLRGFDFPLCAAHINWDASAEQLDVSSHWLTWGTYADDYFPLVFNRSRDYAAATAHVERLKLFMPVDGALSMPAPAHPLEAGLADLWPRTAGPMSPDQRARFRHAVADMLDSWLWELQNHLQHRIADPVDYVEMRRRTFGSELTMSLCRIKHGALLPPEIYRTRTMRGLDNSAADYACLANDVFSYRKEIEFEGELNNGVLVIERFLEITPTEAMRVAADLMAARLQQFERIARDELPILYQDFDLKPDGITTIQRYVQELRDWMAGVLGWHRGTHRYGEADLRKLPHSPRNVVGLAASRPAAARSVAARSAVRSAVRSGAVRPGSRLPGPAGVPGRAASAPRVSAAGAAGGPAAVGGATGAPVPATVPATGGVAAPAAPALTVTLPAPAGLGTGAARLFARTPASH
;
A
#
# COMPACT_ATOMS: atom_id res chain seq x y z
N MET A 1 13.98 -33.49 5.81
CA MET A 1 13.50 -33.31 4.43
C MET A 1 14.45 -32.32 3.73
N SER A 2 14.48 -32.28 2.40
CA SER A 2 15.14 -31.19 1.67
C SER A 2 14.34 -29.90 1.84
N GLN A 3 14.97 -28.74 1.65
CA GLN A 3 14.24 -27.47 1.58
C GLN A 3 13.43 -27.39 0.28
N PRO A 4 12.28 -26.69 0.26
CA PRO A 4 11.43 -26.59 -0.93
C PRO A 4 12.06 -25.77 -2.05
N PHE A 5 12.96 -24.84 -1.72
CA PHE A 5 13.76 -24.06 -2.65
C PHE A 5 15.09 -23.64 -2.00
N THR A 6 16.02 -23.11 -2.80
CA THR A 6 17.22 -22.42 -2.31
C THR A 6 16.91 -20.94 -2.16
N LEU A 7 17.29 -20.33 -1.03
CA LEU A 7 17.09 -18.91 -0.78
C LEU A 7 17.73 -18.06 -1.91
N PRO A 8 17.01 -17.08 -2.49
CA PRO A 8 17.53 -16.24 -3.58
C PRO A 8 18.57 -15.22 -3.08
N GLU A 9 19.28 -14.56 -4.01
CA GLU A 9 20.15 -13.44 -3.67
C GLU A 9 19.30 -12.18 -3.37
N PHE A 10 19.19 -11.84 -2.09
CA PHE A 10 18.42 -10.70 -1.63
C PHE A 10 19.08 -9.36 -1.97
N TYR A 11 18.29 -8.39 -2.44
CA TYR A 11 18.71 -6.99 -2.47
C TYR A 11 18.77 -6.42 -1.05
N VAL A 12 19.98 -6.19 -0.55
CA VAL A 12 20.26 -5.61 0.78
C VAL A 12 21.05 -4.32 0.57
N PRO A 13 20.37 -3.16 0.40
CA PRO A 13 21.04 -1.91 -0.01
C PRO A 13 21.99 -1.36 1.05
N HIS A 14 21.73 -1.63 2.33
CA HIS A 14 22.47 -1.08 3.47
C HIS A 14 22.95 -2.21 4.39
N PRO A 15 24.16 -2.11 4.97
CA PRO A 15 24.64 -3.10 5.92
C PRO A 15 23.92 -2.94 7.27
N ALA A 16 23.46 -4.05 7.84
CA ALA A 16 22.94 -4.06 9.20
C ALA A 16 24.01 -3.63 10.23
N ARG A 17 23.52 -3.10 11.35
CA ARG A 17 24.31 -2.72 12.53
C ARG A 17 23.75 -3.47 13.72
N LEU A 18 24.56 -3.76 14.74
CA LEU A 18 24.14 -4.47 15.94
C LEU A 18 24.29 -3.56 17.16
N ASN A 19 23.22 -3.45 17.96
CA ASN A 19 23.22 -2.69 19.20
C ASN A 19 24.19 -3.34 20.24
N PRO A 20 25.09 -2.57 20.87
CA PRO A 20 25.99 -3.11 21.90
C PRO A 20 25.29 -3.59 23.18
N GLN A 21 23.99 -3.30 23.37
CA GLN A 21 23.21 -3.70 24.56
C GLN A 21 22.54 -5.09 24.44
N LEU A 22 22.83 -5.87 23.40
CA LEU A 22 22.20 -7.18 23.13
C LEU A 22 22.08 -8.11 24.37
N GLU A 23 23.17 -8.36 25.10
CA GLU A 23 23.14 -9.31 26.23
C GLU A 23 22.31 -8.81 27.41
N ARG A 24 22.18 -7.48 27.57
CA ARG A 24 21.25 -6.88 28.52
C ARG A 24 19.82 -7.17 28.08
N ALA A 25 19.48 -6.89 26.83
CA ALA A 25 18.13 -7.12 26.30
C ALA A 25 17.71 -8.59 26.43
N ARG A 26 18.59 -9.56 26.12
CA ARG A 26 18.33 -11.00 26.36
C ARG A 26 18.02 -11.32 27.82
N THR A 27 18.78 -10.74 28.74
CA THR A 27 18.62 -10.97 30.19
C THR A 27 17.30 -10.38 30.68
N HIS A 28 17.00 -9.14 30.27
CA HIS A 28 15.78 -8.43 30.62
C HIS A 28 14.54 -9.11 30.05
N SER A 29 14.49 -9.34 28.74
CA SER A 29 13.28 -9.83 28.07
C SER A 29 12.91 -11.26 28.46
N LYS A 30 13.90 -12.10 28.81
CA LYS A 30 13.63 -13.42 29.40
C LYS A 30 12.99 -13.31 30.79
N ALA A 31 13.46 -12.38 31.63
CA ALA A 31 12.86 -12.16 32.95
C ALA A 31 11.42 -11.64 32.80
N TRP A 32 11.21 -10.65 31.94
CA TRP A 32 9.88 -10.09 31.64
C TRP A 32 8.92 -11.14 31.07
N ALA A 33 9.37 -11.98 30.13
CA ALA A 33 8.55 -13.06 29.56
C ALA A 33 8.11 -14.10 30.62
N ARG A 34 8.93 -14.33 31.66
CA ARG A 34 8.55 -15.16 32.81
C ARG A 34 7.54 -14.47 33.72
N GLU A 35 7.72 -13.17 33.98
CA GLU A 35 6.78 -12.37 34.77
C GLU A 35 5.38 -12.27 34.10
N MET A 36 5.32 -12.33 32.77
CA MET A 36 4.07 -12.36 32.00
C MET A 36 3.54 -13.77 31.71
N GLU A 37 4.11 -14.83 32.31
CA GLU A 37 3.71 -16.24 32.13
C GLU A 37 3.76 -16.75 30.66
N MET A 38 4.65 -16.19 29.84
CA MET A 38 4.81 -16.54 28.41
C MET A 38 5.76 -17.72 28.16
N ILE A 39 6.53 -18.14 29.16
CA ILE A 39 7.44 -19.29 29.09
C ILE A 39 6.81 -20.44 29.90
N GLU A 40 7.23 -20.66 31.14
CA GLU A 40 6.76 -21.80 31.94
C GLU A 40 5.26 -21.73 32.22
N GLY A 41 4.52 -22.77 31.83
CA GLY A 41 3.08 -22.88 32.06
C GLY A 41 2.20 -22.34 30.93
N SER A 42 2.77 -21.62 29.96
CA SER A 42 2.03 -21.08 28.80
C SER A 42 1.38 -22.16 27.93
N GLY A 43 2.03 -23.31 27.79
CA GLY A 43 1.67 -24.34 26.81
C GLY A 43 2.02 -23.98 25.36
N ILE A 44 2.67 -22.84 25.12
CA ILE A 44 3.03 -22.31 23.79
C ILE A 44 4.54 -22.38 23.56
N TRP A 45 5.34 -21.88 24.51
CA TRP A 45 6.81 -21.88 24.46
C TRP A 45 7.42 -22.50 25.71
N ASP A 46 8.59 -23.13 25.56
CA ASP A 46 9.51 -23.37 26.67
C ASP A 46 10.74 -22.43 26.64
N GLU A 47 11.65 -22.56 27.61
CA GLU A 47 12.85 -21.71 27.67
C GLU A 47 13.79 -21.93 26.46
N ALA A 48 13.83 -23.13 25.90
CA ALA A 48 14.63 -23.41 24.72
C ALA A 48 13.99 -22.80 23.46
N ASP A 49 12.67 -22.80 23.31
CA ASP A 49 11.99 -22.07 22.23
C ASP A 49 12.34 -20.58 22.29
N PHE A 50 12.16 -19.96 23.46
CA PHE A 50 12.47 -18.53 23.69
C PHE A 50 13.92 -18.19 23.33
N ASP A 51 14.89 -18.98 23.82
CA ASP A 51 16.33 -18.75 23.58
C ASP A 51 16.72 -18.98 22.11
N ASN A 52 16.10 -19.95 21.43
CA ASN A 52 16.40 -20.23 20.02
C ASN A 52 15.74 -19.23 19.06
N HIS A 53 14.63 -18.60 19.46
CA HIS A 53 14.00 -17.51 18.72
C HIS A 53 14.86 -16.23 18.73
N ASP A 54 15.47 -15.91 19.88
CA ASP A 54 16.39 -14.79 20.12
C ASP A 54 15.82 -13.43 19.66
N TYR A 55 14.67 -13.05 20.21
CA TYR A 55 14.00 -11.76 19.90
C TYR A 55 14.82 -10.54 20.31
N ALA A 56 15.71 -10.66 21.30
CA ALA A 56 16.66 -9.62 21.65
C ALA A 56 17.70 -9.39 20.53
N LEU A 57 18.13 -10.44 19.82
CA LEU A 57 18.99 -10.29 18.63
C LEU A 57 18.25 -9.61 17.47
N LEU A 58 16.96 -9.92 17.26
CA LEU A 58 16.12 -9.18 16.32
C LEU A 58 16.13 -7.69 16.68
N CYS A 59 15.79 -7.34 17.91
CA CYS A 59 15.66 -5.95 18.36
C CYS A 59 17.00 -5.20 18.33
N ALA A 60 18.10 -5.86 18.72
CA ALA A 60 19.43 -5.28 18.68
C ALA A 60 19.91 -5.01 17.23
N TYR A 61 19.51 -5.83 16.26
CA TYR A 61 19.79 -5.57 14.85
C TYR A 61 18.89 -4.48 14.25
N THR A 62 17.61 -4.43 14.64
CA THR A 62 16.63 -3.49 14.07
C THR A 62 16.68 -2.09 14.68
N HIS A 63 17.12 -1.97 15.94
CA HIS A 63 17.23 -0.71 16.69
C HIS A 63 18.67 -0.48 17.18
N PRO A 64 19.66 -0.35 16.29
CA PRO A 64 21.09 -0.34 16.64
C PRO A 64 21.57 0.93 17.36
N ASP A 65 20.74 1.98 17.39
CA ASP A 65 21.02 3.25 18.08
C ASP A 65 20.20 3.45 19.36
N ALA A 66 19.27 2.53 19.69
CA ALA A 66 18.51 2.60 20.93
C ALA A 66 19.43 2.47 22.14
N ASP A 67 19.12 3.18 23.24
CA ASP A 67 19.81 2.94 24.50
C ASP A 67 19.30 1.64 25.15
N GLY A 68 19.89 1.26 26.30
CA GLY A 68 19.55 -0.01 26.95
C GLY A 68 18.07 -0.09 27.39
N PRO A 69 17.52 0.88 28.15
CA PRO A 69 16.11 0.87 28.54
C PRO A 69 15.14 0.86 27.36
N GLU A 70 15.45 1.60 26.30
CA GLU A 70 14.65 1.60 25.08
C GLU A 70 14.70 0.24 24.37
N LEU A 71 15.89 -0.34 24.22
CA LEU A 71 16.05 -1.67 23.61
C LEU A 71 15.34 -2.77 24.41
N ASP A 72 15.38 -2.70 25.74
CA ASP A 72 14.66 -3.61 26.63
C ASP A 72 13.13 -3.53 26.38
N LEU A 73 12.55 -2.32 26.41
CA LEU A 73 11.11 -2.09 26.14
C LEU A 73 10.69 -2.57 24.75
N ILE A 74 11.48 -2.23 23.73
CA ILE A 74 11.21 -2.68 22.36
C ILE A 74 11.32 -4.21 22.29
N THR A 75 12.28 -4.83 22.95
CA THR A 75 12.40 -6.30 22.96
C THR A 75 11.18 -6.97 23.59
N ASP A 76 10.67 -6.44 24.70
CA ASP A 76 9.45 -6.96 25.34
C ASP A 76 8.22 -6.84 24.41
N TRP A 77 8.10 -5.74 23.64
CA TRP A 77 7.08 -5.60 22.60
C TRP A 77 7.17 -6.69 21.51
N TYR A 78 8.37 -7.04 21.03
CA TYR A 78 8.52 -8.12 20.05
C TYR A 78 8.30 -9.51 20.68
N VAL A 79 8.69 -9.73 21.93
CA VAL A 79 8.33 -10.97 22.67
C VAL A 79 6.81 -11.12 22.71
N TRP A 80 6.08 -10.07 23.10
CA TRP A 80 4.62 -10.06 23.15
C TRP A 80 3.97 -10.34 21.80
N VAL A 81 4.42 -9.69 20.71
CA VAL A 81 3.77 -9.84 19.40
C VAL A 81 3.99 -11.22 18.78
N PHE A 82 5.17 -11.82 18.99
CA PHE A 82 5.42 -13.19 18.55
C PHE A 82 4.73 -14.23 19.45
N PHE A 83 4.60 -13.96 20.76
CA PHE A 83 3.83 -14.82 21.65
C PHE A 83 2.34 -14.79 21.29
N PHE A 84 1.80 -13.62 20.90
CA PHE A 84 0.45 -13.48 20.38
C PHE A 84 0.21 -14.34 19.14
N ASP A 85 1.09 -14.27 18.15
CA ASP A 85 0.98 -15.02 16.88
C ASP A 85 0.99 -16.55 17.13
N ASP A 86 1.98 -17.05 17.89
CA ASP A 86 2.09 -18.48 18.20
C ASP A 86 0.93 -18.96 19.11
N HIS A 87 0.50 -18.16 20.09
CA HIS A 87 -0.67 -18.46 20.94
C HIS A 87 -1.98 -18.49 20.14
N PHE A 88 -2.17 -17.54 19.22
CA PHE A 88 -3.36 -17.49 18.35
C PHE A 88 -3.36 -18.64 17.33
N LEU A 89 -2.18 -19.05 16.85
CA LEU A 89 -2.00 -20.22 16.01
C LEU A 89 -2.45 -21.51 16.72
N GLU A 90 -1.94 -21.78 17.92
CA GLU A 90 -2.27 -22.99 18.68
C GLU A 90 -3.75 -23.05 19.09
N LEU A 91 -4.29 -21.97 19.68
CA LEU A 91 -5.64 -21.99 20.24
C LEU A 91 -6.75 -21.79 19.22
N TYR A 92 -6.52 -21.00 18.15
CA TYR A 92 -7.57 -20.60 17.21
C TYR A 92 -7.32 -21.03 15.75
N LYS A 93 -6.12 -20.86 15.19
CA LYS A 93 -5.87 -21.28 13.78
C LYS A 93 -5.96 -22.80 13.60
N LYS A 94 -5.34 -23.60 14.50
CA LYS A 94 -5.40 -25.07 14.42
C LYS A 94 -6.79 -25.64 14.73
N THR A 95 -7.52 -25.04 15.66
CA THR A 95 -8.88 -25.46 16.04
C THR A 95 -9.96 -24.96 15.09
N ARG A 96 -9.67 -23.89 14.33
CA ARG A 96 -10.58 -23.13 13.47
C ARG A 96 -11.73 -22.45 14.24
N ASP A 97 -11.51 -22.12 15.52
CA ASP A 97 -12.52 -21.48 16.37
C ASP A 97 -12.65 -19.97 16.08
N GLN A 98 -13.42 -19.64 15.05
CA GLN A 98 -13.77 -18.26 14.66
C GLN A 98 -14.48 -17.48 15.78
N ALA A 99 -15.33 -18.14 16.58
CA ALA A 99 -16.13 -17.49 17.60
C ALA A 99 -15.28 -17.16 18.85
N GLY A 100 -14.46 -18.11 19.29
CA GLY A 100 -13.47 -17.91 20.34
C GLY A 100 -12.43 -16.86 19.96
N ALA A 101 -11.92 -16.91 18.72
CA ALA A 101 -11.01 -15.90 18.19
C ALA A 101 -11.61 -14.49 18.25
N LYS A 102 -12.85 -14.30 17.77
CA LYS A 102 -13.51 -12.99 17.82
C LYS A 102 -13.69 -12.49 19.27
N ALA A 103 -14.21 -13.33 20.16
CA ALA A 103 -14.44 -12.95 21.56
C ALA A 103 -13.13 -12.61 22.32
N TYR A 104 -12.04 -13.29 21.97
CA TYR A 104 -10.70 -13.00 22.50
C TYR A 104 -10.17 -11.64 21.99
N LEU A 105 -10.27 -11.39 20.68
CA LEU A 105 -9.76 -10.17 20.05
C LEU A 105 -10.59 -8.92 20.39
N ASP A 106 -11.91 -9.05 20.56
CA ASP A 106 -12.83 -7.95 20.92
C ASP A 106 -12.44 -7.26 22.25
N ARG A 107 -11.76 -7.97 23.15
CA ARG A 107 -11.37 -7.52 24.51
C ARG A 107 -10.02 -6.79 24.57
N LEU A 108 -9.09 -7.09 23.65
CA LEU A 108 -7.75 -6.49 23.64
C LEU A 108 -7.72 -4.94 23.50
N PRO A 109 -8.65 -4.29 22.76
CA PRO A 109 -8.73 -2.83 22.68
C PRO A 109 -9.02 -2.10 24.01
N GLU A 110 -9.49 -2.81 25.05
CA GLU A 110 -9.69 -2.27 26.40
C GLU A 110 -8.36 -1.99 27.11
N PHE A 111 -7.29 -2.71 26.74
CA PHE A 111 -5.94 -2.56 27.27
C PHE A 111 -5.11 -1.50 26.51
N MET A 112 -5.71 -0.79 25.56
CA MET A 112 -5.05 0.26 24.76
C MET A 112 -5.68 1.67 24.90
N PRO A 113 -5.98 2.18 26.10
CA PRO A 113 -6.59 3.49 26.28
C PRO A 113 -5.70 4.63 25.74
N VAL A 114 -6.31 5.56 25.00
CA VAL A 114 -5.64 6.79 24.54
C VAL A 114 -5.78 7.85 25.63
N GLY A 115 -4.68 8.46 26.05
CA GLY A 115 -4.66 9.39 27.19
C GLY A 115 -4.32 8.69 28.51
N ASP A 116 -5.31 8.47 29.37
CA ASP A 116 -5.11 7.96 30.73
C ASP A 116 -5.06 6.42 30.77
N PRO A 117 -3.92 5.79 31.12
CA PRO A 117 -3.81 4.35 31.18
C PRO A 117 -4.43 3.71 32.44
N SER A 118 -4.98 4.49 33.39
CA SER A 118 -5.59 3.93 34.60
C SER A 118 -6.98 3.31 34.39
N SER A 119 -7.51 3.31 33.15
CA SER A 119 -8.84 2.78 32.81
C SER A 119 -8.84 1.33 32.32
N MET A 120 -7.70 0.63 32.36
CA MET A 120 -7.61 -0.76 31.90
C MET A 120 -8.37 -1.72 32.85
N PRO A 121 -9.03 -2.76 32.34
CA PRO A 121 -9.58 -3.84 33.17
C PRO A 121 -8.45 -4.73 33.72
N GLU A 122 -8.80 -5.60 34.67
CA GLU A 122 -7.86 -6.61 35.18
C GLU A 122 -7.53 -7.64 34.06
N PRO A 123 -6.25 -7.91 33.77
CA PRO A 123 -5.84 -8.89 32.78
C PRO A 123 -6.16 -10.32 33.24
N THR A 124 -6.58 -11.16 32.29
CA THR A 124 -7.01 -12.55 32.54
C THR A 124 -6.13 -13.60 31.89
N ASN A 125 -5.13 -13.18 31.11
CA ASN A 125 -4.16 -14.04 30.42
C ASN A 125 -2.85 -13.29 30.14
N ALA A 126 -1.80 -14.02 29.77
CA ALA A 126 -0.46 -13.50 29.49
C ALA A 126 -0.41 -12.37 28.43
N ILE A 127 -1.28 -12.42 27.41
CA ILE A 127 -1.35 -11.40 26.35
C ILE A 127 -1.95 -10.10 26.87
N GLU A 128 -3.03 -10.17 27.63
CA GLU A 128 -3.62 -9.01 28.30
C GLU A 128 -2.66 -8.39 29.32
N ALA A 129 -1.99 -9.22 30.12
CA ALA A 129 -1.01 -8.76 31.11
C ALA A 129 0.18 -8.05 30.46
N GLY A 130 0.78 -8.66 29.44
CA GLY A 130 1.87 -8.07 28.66
C GLY A 130 1.46 -6.77 27.97
N LEU A 131 0.29 -6.75 27.32
CA LEU A 131 -0.22 -5.53 26.66
C LEU A 131 -0.45 -4.39 27.67
N ALA A 132 -1.01 -4.69 28.85
CA ALA A 132 -1.23 -3.71 29.91
C ALA A 132 0.08 -3.11 30.46
N ASP A 133 1.13 -3.93 30.65
CA ASP A 133 2.46 -3.44 31.03
C ASP A 133 3.09 -2.58 29.93
N LEU A 134 3.18 -3.11 28.72
CA LEU A 134 3.80 -2.47 27.57
C LEU A 134 3.14 -1.14 27.22
N TRP A 135 1.80 -1.07 27.24
CA TRP A 135 1.05 0.16 27.01
C TRP A 135 1.37 1.21 28.08
N ARG A 136 1.37 0.84 29.37
CA ARG A 136 1.73 1.74 30.49
C ARG A 136 3.17 2.26 30.40
N ARG A 137 4.12 1.46 29.89
CA ARG A 137 5.54 1.82 29.73
C ARG A 137 5.81 2.73 28.53
N THR A 138 5.00 2.63 27.47
CA THR A 138 5.25 3.30 26.17
C THR A 138 4.46 4.60 26.00
N VAL A 139 3.17 4.57 26.30
CA VAL A 139 2.21 5.64 25.96
C VAL A 139 2.48 6.99 26.63
N PRO A 140 2.92 7.07 27.90
CA PRO A 140 3.20 8.35 28.55
C PRO A 140 4.35 9.15 27.92
N ALA A 141 5.21 8.53 27.10
CA ALA A 141 6.32 9.19 26.43
C ALA A 141 5.93 9.89 25.11
N MET A 142 4.75 9.57 24.56
CA MET A 142 4.36 9.89 23.17
C MET A 142 3.12 10.76 23.09
N SER A 143 3.00 11.56 22.02
CA SER A 143 1.83 12.43 21.80
C SER A 143 0.54 11.64 21.59
N THR A 144 -0.60 12.25 21.91
CA THR A 144 -1.93 11.65 21.70
C THR A 144 -2.20 11.33 20.21
N ASP A 145 -1.55 12.02 19.27
CA ASP A 145 -1.64 11.71 17.84
C ASP A 145 -0.81 10.47 17.46
N TRP A 146 0.34 10.24 18.09
CA TRP A 146 1.05 8.97 17.95
C TRP A 146 0.27 7.83 18.62
N GLN A 147 -0.24 8.03 19.84
CA GLN A 147 -1.04 7.03 20.56
C GLN A 147 -2.24 6.54 19.73
N ARG A 148 -2.93 7.45 19.03
CA ARG A 148 -4.01 7.09 18.10
C ARG A 148 -3.54 6.25 16.91
N ARG A 149 -2.39 6.59 16.29
CA ARG A 149 -1.82 5.80 15.19
C ARG A 149 -1.38 4.42 15.66
N PHE A 150 -0.64 4.36 16.77
CA PHE A 150 -0.14 3.11 17.32
C PHE A 150 -1.29 2.19 17.74
N ARG A 151 -2.30 2.71 18.46
CA ARG A 151 -3.54 1.96 18.78
C ARG A 151 -4.17 1.39 17.52
N GLN A 152 -4.32 2.20 16.46
CA GLN A 152 -4.92 1.75 15.21
C GLN A 152 -4.09 0.65 14.53
N SER A 153 -2.75 0.77 14.50
CA SER A 153 -1.87 -0.26 13.96
C SER A 153 -1.94 -1.57 14.76
N THR A 154 -2.03 -1.50 16.10
CA THR A 154 -2.21 -2.69 16.96
C THR A 154 -3.61 -3.29 16.80
N GLU A 155 -4.68 -2.48 16.71
CA GLU A 155 -6.04 -2.96 16.42
C GLU A 155 -6.09 -3.69 15.06
N HIS A 156 -5.44 -3.17 14.01
CA HIS A 156 -5.36 -3.88 12.72
C HIS A 156 -4.60 -5.22 12.84
N LEU A 157 -3.42 -5.22 13.48
CA LEU A 157 -2.61 -6.42 13.72
C LEU A 157 -3.42 -7.52 14.40
N LEU A 158 -4.15 -7.17 15.46
CA LEU A 158 -4.93 -8.11 16.26
C LEU A 158 -6.19 -8.58 15.52
N VAL A 159 -7.03 -7.65 15.05
CA VAL A 159 -8.37 -7.97 14.52
C VAL A 159 -8.31 -8.65 13.16
N GLU A 160 -7.37 -8.26 12.28
CA GLU A 160 -7.33 -8.79 10.93
C GLU A 160 -6.75 -10.22 10.87
N CYS A 161 -6.22 -10.79 11.96
CA CYS A 161 -5.92 -12.24 12.08
C CYS A 161 -7.14 -13.13 11.79
N VAL A 162 -8.36 -12.61 11.97
CA VAL A 162 -9.61 -13.29 11.55
C VAL A 162 -9.68 -13.48 10.02
N TRP A 163 -9.04 -12.60 9.22
CA TRP A 163 -8.90 -12.80 7.77
C TRP A 163 -8.06 -14.03 7.46
N GLU A 164 -6.87 -14.13 8.08
CA GLU A 164 -6.00 -15.30 7.89
C GLU A 164 -6.72 -16.58 8.32
N LEU A 165 -7.41 -16.54 9.47
CA LEU A 165 -8.22 -17.65 9.97
C LEU A 165 -9.32 -18.08 8.99
N SER A 166 -10.06 -17.13 8.40
CA SER A 166 -11.06 -17.42 7.35
C SER A 166 -10.44 -18.08 6.12
N ASN A 167 -9.29 -17.58 5.65
CA ASN A 167 -8.59 -18.18 4.51
C ASN A 167 -8.14 -19.63 4.82
N ILE A 168 -7.63 -19.90 6.03
CA ILE A 168 -7.26 -21.24 6.50
C ILE A 168 -8.50 -22.15 6.62
N SER A 169 -9.60 -21.66 7.20
CA SER A 169 -10.87 -22.39 7.32
C SER A 169 -11.37 -22.85 5.95
N ASP A 170 -11.35 -21.96 4.96
CA ASP A 170 -11.82 -22.21 3.59
C ASP A 170 -10.80 -22.98 2.72
N GLY A 171 -9.57 -23.18 3.19
CA GLY A 171 -8.46 -23.74 2.40
C GLY A 171 -8.04 -22.84 1.23
N ARG A 172 -8.33 -21.54 1.31
CA ARG A 172 -8.30 -20.58 0.20
C ARG A 172 -7.03 -19.74 0.21
N THR A 173 -6.33 -19.70 -0.92
CA THR A 173 -5.23 -18.73 -1.13
C THR A 173 -5.79 -17.45 -1.75
N ALA A 174 -5.27 -16.30 -1.32
CA ALA A 174 -5.57 -14.99 -1.90
C ALA A 174 -4.99 -14.85 -3.32
N ASN A 175 -5.52 -13.92 -4.13
CA ASN A 175 -4.82 -13.48 -5.35
C ASN A 175 -3.68 -12.51 -5.00
N PRO A 176 -2.67 -12.28 -5.88
CA PRO A 176 -1.52 -11.42 -5.55
C PRO A 176 -1.87 -10.02 -5.06
N ILE A 177 -2.92 -9.40 -5.59
CA ILE A 177 -3.36 -8.04 -5.17
C ILE A 177 -4.06 -8.13 -3.79
N GLU A 178 -4.96 -9.09 -3.58
CA GLU A 178 -5.64 -9.31 -2.29
C GLU A 178 -4.63 -9.63 -1.18
N TYR A 179 -3.57 -10.36 -1.52
CA TYR A 179 -2.52 -10.75 -0.59
C TYR A 179 -1.77 -9.55 0.00
N VAL A 180 -1.33 -8.62 -0.85
CA VAL A 180 -0.63 -7.40 -0.40
C VAL A 180 -1.57 -6.50 0.41
N GLU A 181 -2.83 -6.34 -0.03
CA GLU A 181 -3.85 -5.60 0.73
C GLU A 181 -4.13 -6.19 2.13
N MET A 182 -4.05 -7.52 2.25
CA MET A 182 -4.23 -8.26 3.49
C MET A 182 -3.02 -8.11 4.41
N ARG A 183 -1.80 -8.45 3.95
CA ARG A 183 -0.61 -8.44 4.82
C ARG A 183 -0.29 -7.06 5.39
N ARG A 184 -0.60 -5.97 4.67
CA ARG A 184 -0.50 -4.60 5.20
C ARG A 184 -1.46 -4.27 6.34
N LYS A 185 -2.46 -5.10 6.62
CA LYS A 185 -3.40 -4.92 7.73
C LYS A 185 -3.21 -5.94 8.83
N VAL A 186 -3.05 -7.22 8.48
CA VAL A 186 -2.84 -8.30 9.45
C VAL A 186 -1.43 -8.29 10.03
N GLY A 187 -0.44 -7.95 9.20
CA GLY A 187 0.96 -8.12 9.56
C GLY A 187 1.44 -7.11 10.59
N GLY A 188 2.43 -7.51 11.40
CA GLY A 188 3.03 -6.65 12.43
C GLY A 188 3.95 -5.53 11.92
N ALA A 189 4.19 -5.38 10.62
CA ALA A 189 5.16 -4.37 10.14
C ALA A 189 4.67 -2.91 10.24
N PRO A 190 3.38 -2.56 9.99
CA PRO A 190 2.84 -1.24 10.29
C PRO A 190 2.95 -0.85 11.78
N TRP A 191 2.76 -1.81 12.68
CA TRP A 191 2.97 -1.66 14.13
C TRP A 191 4.46 -1.46 14.46
N SER A 192 5.34 -2.27 13.84
CA SER A 192 6.79 -2.16 13.96
C SER A 192 7.30 -0.79 13.54
N ALA A 193 6.73 -0.22 12.47
CA ALA A 193 7.06 1.10 11.99
C ALA A 193 6.67 2.20 12.99
N ASP A 194 5.52 2.09 13.67
CA ASP A 194 5.14 3.08 14.69
C ASP A 194 6.03 3.01 15.94
N LEU A 195 6.50 1.81 16.33
CA LEU A 195 7.52 1.64 17.37
C LEU A 195 8.88 2.26 16.99
N VAL A 196 9.24 2.30 15.71
CA VAL A 196 10.46 3.00 15.27
C VAL A 196 10.41 4.50 15.59
N GLU A 197 9.23 5.15 15.56
CA GLU A 197 9.10 6.56 15.98
C GLU A 197 9.52 6.76 17.46
N HIS A 198 9.15 5.79 18.33
CA HIS A 198 9.53 5.76 19.74
C HIS A 198 11.05 5.51 19.89
N ALA A 199 11.55 4.43 19.27
CA ALA A 199 12.93 3.98 19.39
C ALA A 199 14.00 4.95 18.85
N VAL A 200 13.64 5.85 17.92
CA VAL A 200 14.55 6.91 17.42
C VAL A 200 14.21 8.31 17.97
N ALA A 201 13.33 8.40 18.97
CA ALA A 201 12.81 9.63 19.58
C ALA A 201 12.46 10.68 18.51
N ALA A 202 11.61 10.28 17.55
CA ALA A 202 11.32 11.05 16.35
C ALA A 202 9.90 10.80 15.85
N GLU A 203 8.92 11.39 16.54
CA GLU A 203 7.55 11.43 16.04
C GLU A 203 7.46 12.14 14.67
N VAL A 204 6.78 11.49 13.73
CA VAL A 204 6.34 12.06 12.47
C VAL A 204 5.23 13.08 12.77
N PRO A 205 5.36 14.36 12.34
CA PRO A 205 4.35 15.37 12.64
C PRO A 205 2.99 15.00 12.04
N ALA A 206 1.93 15.03 12.85
CA ALA A 206 0.59 14.57 12.48
C ALA A 206 0.07 15.18 11.16
N ARG A 207 0.40 16.46 10.89
CA ARG A 207 0.02 17.18 9.65
C ARG A 207 0.65 16.63 8.36
N VAL A 208 1.70 15.82 8.44
CA VAL A 208 2.31 15.13 7.29
C VAL A 208 2.19 13.61 7.35
N ALA A 209 1.92 13.01 8.52
CA ALA A 209 1.80 11.56 8.70
C ALA A 209 0.79 10.89 7.74
N GLY A 210 -0.32 11.56 7.42
CA GLY A 210 -1.34 11.06 6.47
C GLY A 210 -1.03 11.28 4.98
N THR A 211 0.01 12.04 4.64
CA THR A 211 0.36 12.34 3.23
C THR A 211 0.76 11.07 2.48
N ARG A 212 0.53 11.03 1.16
CA ARG A 212 0.86 9.85 0.34
C ARG A 212 2.32 9.40 0.56
N PRO A 213 3.35 10.25 0.47
CA PRO A 213 4.73 9.77 0.59
C PRO A 213 5.09 9.13 1.93
N LEU A 214 4.53 9.60 3.06
CA LEU A 214 4.80 8.98 4.36
C LEU A 214 4.04 7.66 4.52
N ARG A 215 2.84 7.54 3.94
CA ARG A 215 2.15 6.25 3.83
C ARG A 215 2.92 5.28 2.95
N VAL A 216 3.33 5.68 1.74
CA VAL A 216 4.17 4.87 0.83
C VAL A 216 5.47 4.42 1.50
N LEU A 217 6.12 5.28 2.30
CA LEU A 217 7.32 4.91 3.07
C LEU A 217 7.04 3.79 4.09
N LYS A 218 5.94 3.89 4.85
CA LYS A 218 5.50 2.87 5.82
C LYS A 218 5.01 1.59 5.13
N ASP A 219 4.30 1.73 4.02
CA ASP A 219 3.74 0.65 3.22
C ASP A 219 4.82 -0.16 2.49
N THR A 220 5.77 0.49 1.82
CA THR A 220 6.92 -0.17 1.15
C THR A 220 7.84 -0.87 2.15
N PHE A 221 8.07 -0.25 3.32
CA PHE A 221 8.72 -0.92 4.45
C PHE A 221 7.95 -2.20 4.82
N SER A 222 6.64 -2.08 5.09
CA SER A 222 5.81 -3.19 5.55
C SER A 222 5.75 -4.35 4.55
N ASP A 223 5.52 -4.05 3.27
CA ASP A 223 5.56 -5.04 2.18
C ASP A 223 6.90 -5.77 2.18
N ALA A 224 8.02 -5.05 2.25
CA ALA A 224 9.35 -5.65 2.22
C ALA A 224 9.70 -6.45 3.50
N VAL A 225 9.09 -6.15 4.64
CA VAL A 225 9.19 -6.99 5.85
C VAL A 225 8.45 -8.31 5.62
N HIS A 226 7.20 -8.26 5.16
CA HIS A 226 6.36 -9.45 4.97
C HIS A 226 6.89 -10.36 3.86
N LEU A 227 7.18 -9.83 2.67
CA LEU A 227 7.70 -10.62 1.55
C LEU A 227 9.03 -11.31 1.89
N ARG A 228 9.88 -10.67 2.71
CA ARG A 228 11.10 -11.30 3.22
C ARG A 228 10.77 -12.43 4.19
N ASN A 229 9.88 -12.18 5.15
CA ASN A 229 9.45 -13.19 6.11
C ASN A 229 8.89 -14.42 5.38
N ASP A 230 7.95 -14.22 4.44
CA ASP A 230 7.33 -15.26 3.63
C ASP A 230 8.35 -16.20 2.96
N ILE A 231 9.43 -15.65 2.36
CA ILE A 231 10.50 -16.44 1.72
C ILE A 231 11.26 -17.29 2.76
N PHE A 232 11.44 -16.79 3.98
CA PHE A 232 12.18 -17.48 5.04
C PHE A 232 11.32 -18.47 5.84
N SER A 233 10.00 -18.24 5.94
CA SER A 233 9.06 -19.03 6.73
C SER A 233 8.28 -20.07 5.92
N TYR A 234 8.17 -19.93 4.58
CA TYR A 234 7.35 -20.78 3.70
C TYR A 234 7.37 -22.28 4.06
N GLN A 235 8.55 -22.87 4.29
CA GLN A 235 8.65 -24.30 4.63
C GLN A 235 7.88 -24.66 5.91
N ARG A 236 8.02 -23.85 6.96
CA ARG A 236 7.36 -24.06 8.25
C ARG A 236 5.85 -23.85 8.10
N GLU A 237 5.47 -22.74 7.46
CA GLU A 237 4.09 -22.35 7.19
C GLU A 237 3.33 -23.40 6.38
N THR A 238 3.89 -23.87 5.26
CA THR A 238 3.20 -24.80 4.35
C THR A 238 3.34 -26.28 4.73
N GLU A 239 4.47 -26.72 5.31
CA GLU A 239 4.67 -28.14 5.66
C GLU A 239 4.20 -28.49 7.09
N SER A 240 4.11 -27.52 8.01
CA SER A 240 3.84 -27.78 9.43
C SER A 240 2.61 -27.04 9.98
N GLU A 241 2.40 -25.78 9.61
CA GLU A 241 1.32 -24.95 10.20
C GLU A 241 0.00 -25.04 9.42
N GLY A 242 0.07 -25.38 8.12
CA GLY A 242 -1.09 -25.37 7.23
C GLY A 242 -1.51 -23.94 6.83
N GLU A 243 -0.59 -22.99 6.97
CA GLU A 243 -0.81 -21.58 6.67
C GLU A 243 -0.89 -21.38 5.14
N VAL A 244 -1.90 -20.61 4.71
CA VAL A 244 -2.18 -20.31 3.30
C VAL A 244 -1.85 -18.86 2.93
N ASN A 245 -1.49 -18.05 3.93
CA ASN A 245 -1.26 -16.61 3.82
C ASN A 245 0.23 -16.25 3.61
N ASN A 246 0.90 -16.94 2.68
CA ASN A 246 2.30 -16.73 2.29
C ASN A 246 2.41 -16.29 0.81
N CYS A 247 3.20 -15.24 0.49
CA CYS A 247 3.30 -14.74 -0.89
C CYS A 247 3.89 -15.74 -1.89
N VAL A 248 4.85 -16.58 -1.47
CA VAL A 248 5.44 -17.62 -2.32
C VAL A 248 4.37 -18.64 -2.70
N LEU A 249 3.51 -19.06 -1.76
CA LEU A 249 2.37 -19.94 -2.04
C LEU A 249 1.33 -19.27 -2.96
N VAL A 250 1.08 -17.97 -2.78
CA VAL A 250 0.20 -17.17 -3.66
C VAL A 250 0.73 -17.15 -5.08
N PHE A 251 2.03 -16.89 -5.28
CA PHE A 251 2.66 -16.84 -6.59
C PHE A 251 2.73 -18.24 -7.24
N GLU A 252 3.08 -19.27 -6.47
CA GLU A 252 3.08 -20.67 -6.90
C GLU A 252 1.71 -21.08 -7.48
N ARG A 253 0.62 -20.82 -6.73
CA ARG A 253 -0.74 -21.19 -7.12
C ARG A 253 -1.34 -20.30 -8.19
N PHE A 254 -1.05 -19.00 -8.19
CA PHE A 254 -1.62 -18.05 -9.16
C PHE A 254 -0.96 -18.15 -10.54
N PHE A 255 0.36 -18.32 -10.60
CA PHE A 255 1.10 -18.45 -11.86
C PHE A 255 1.32 -19.90 -12.31
N GLU A 256 0.88 -20.90 -11.53
CA GLU A 256 1.11 -22.33 -11.79
C GLU A 256 2.60 -22.66 -11.97
N ILE A 257 3.44 -22.15 -11.08
CA ILE A 257 4.91 -22.24 -11.14
C ILE A 257 5.49 -23.09 -10.01
N THR A 258 6.77 -23.45 -10.11
CA THR A 258 7.48 -24.16 -9.02
C THR A 258 7.73 -23.25 -7.81
N PRO A 259 7.85 -23.79 -6.58
CA PRO A 259 8.22 -23.03 -5.39
C PRO A 259 9.50 -22.19 -5.53
N GLN A 260 10.52 -22.67 -6.26
CA GLN A 260 11.74 -21.88 -6.54
C GLN A 260 11.42 -20.63 -7.38
N ALA A 261 10.75 -20.79 -8.53
CA ALA A 261 10.37 -19.66 -9.38
C ALA A 261 9.43 -18.66 -8.67
N ALA A 262 8.57 -19.16 -7.77
CA ALA A 262 7.74 -18.30 -6.91
C ALA A 262 8.60 -17.53 -5.89
N ALA A 263 9.55 -18.17 -5.22
CA ALA A 263 10.45 -17.52 -4.28
C ALA A 263 11.34 -16.46 -4.95
N ASP A 264 11.82 -16.74 -6.17
CA ASP A 264 12.59 -15.80 -6.98
C ASP A 264 11.73 -14.57 -7.36
N ALA A 265 10.51 -14.77 -7.87
CA ALA A 265 9.60 -13.68 -8.23
C ALA A 265 9.11 -12.86 -7.02
N VAL A 266 8.93 -13.48 -5.85
CA VAL A 266 8.64 -12.78 -4.59
C VAL A 266 9.86 -11.99 -4.10
N ASN A 267 11.08 -12.47 -4.34
CA ASN A 267 12.31 -11.72 -4.07
C ASN A 267 12.51 -10.54 -5.03
N ASP A 268 12.07 -10.64 -6.28
CA ASP A 268 12.02 -9.51 -7.21
C ASP A 268 10.97 -8.48 -6.77
N LEU A 269 9.80 -8.91 -6.27
CA LEU A 269 8.81 -8.00 -5.69
C LEU A 269 9.39 -7.27 -4.47
N LEU A 270 9.95 -8.03 -3.51
CA LEU A 270 10.67 -7.50 -2.34
C LEU A 270 11.73 -6.47 -2.75
N THR A 271 12.57 -6.81 -3.72
CA THR A 271 13.61 -5.91 -4.27
C THR A 271 13.01 -4.63 -4.85
N SER A 272 11.87 -4.74 -5.54
CA SER A 272 11.16 -3.61 -6.12
C SER A 272 10.56 -2.69 -5.03
N ARG A 273 9.93 -3.26 -3.99
CA ARG A 273 9.39 -2.48 -2.84
C ARG A 273 10.50 -1.77 -2.07
N LEU A 274 11.67 -2.40 -1.90
CA LEU A 274 12.86 -1.77 -1.33
C LEU A 274 13.40 -0.61 -2.21
N GLN A 275 13.34 -0.73 -3.53
CA GLN A 275 13.72 0.37 -4.42
C GLN A 275 12.74 1.54 -4.37
N GLN A 276 11.43 1.27 -4.23
CA GLN A 276 10.41 2.30 -4.04
C GLN A 276 10.51 2.98 -2.67
N PHE A 277 10.83 2.25 -1.60
CA PHE A 277 11.17 2.81 -0.29
C PHE A 277 12.31 3.85 -0.41
N GLU A 278 13.43 3.46 -1.02
CA GLU A 278 14.60 4.33 -1.21
C GLU A 278 14.26 5.56 -2.08
N ASN A 279 13.49 5.38 -3.16
CA ASN A 279 13.04 6.48 -4.01
C ASN A 279 12.16 7.47 -3.23
N THR A 280 11.20 6.96 -2.46
CA THR A 280 10.27 7.76 -1.65
C THR A 280 11.03 8.55 -0.58
N ALA A 281 11.91 7.88 0.17
CA ALA A 281 12.74 8.50 1.22
C ALA A 281 13.67 9.61 0.68
N LEU A 282 14.23 9.44 -0.52
CA LEU A 282 15.21 10.36 -1.10
C LEU A 282 14.60 11.47 -1.97
N THR A 283 13.37 11.31 -2.47
CA THR A 283 12.75 12.26 -3.42
C THR A 283 11.42 12.83 -2.93
N GLU A 284 10.48 11.99 -2.53
CA GLU A 284 9.12 12.41 -2.16
C GLU A 284 9.04 12.99 -0.74
N VAL A 285 9.73 12.37 0.22
CA VAL A 285 9.74 12.82 1.62
C VAL A 285 10.31 14.25 1.78
N PRO A 286 11.44 14.62 1.14
CA PRO A 286 11.91 16.01 1.14
C PRO A 286 10.95 17.00 0.50
N MET A 287 10.20 16.59 -0.55
CA MET A 287 9.19 17.44 -1.20
C MET A 287 8.01 17.72 -0.26
N VAL A 288 7.52 16.72 0.48
CA VAL A 288 6.51 16.90 1.54
C VAL A 288 7.03 17.85 2.63
N ALA A 289 8.29 17.68 3.06
CA ALA A 289 8.88 18.54 4.07
C ALA A 289 8.91 20.02 3.66
N ALA A 290 9.23 20.30 2.39
CA ALA A 290 9.21 21.64 1.82
C ALA A 290 7.79 22.19 1.63
N ALA A 291 6.88 21.40 1.05
CA ALA A 291 5.50 21.81 0.75
C ALA A 291 4.68 22.14 2.00
N HIS A 292 4.89 21.39 3.10
CA HIS A 292 4.21 21.61 4.39
C HIS A 292 5.00 22.52 5.35
N GLY A 293 6.08 23.16 4.89
CA GLY A 293 6.87 24.10 5.68
C GLY A 293 7.39 23.51 7.00
N LEU A 294 7.88 22.27 6.98
CA LEU A 294 8.42 21.64 8.19
C LEU A 294 9.64 22.41 8.70
N THR A 295 9.70 22.61 10.02
CA THR A 295 10.89 23.18 10.66
C THR A 295 12.09 22.22 10.51
N PRO A 296 13.34 22.71 10.64
CA PRO A 296 14.52 21.84 10.57
C PRO A 296 14.50 20.67 11.59
N ALA A 297 13.86 20.87 12.75
CA ALA A 297 13.70 19.82 13.76
C ALA A 297 12.71 18.72 13.30
N GLU A 298 11.58 19.11 12.72
CA GLU A 298 10.56 18.19 12.20
C GLU A 298 11.05 17.44 10.95
N ALA A 299 11.72 18.14 10.03
CA ALA A 299 12.37 17.51 8.88
C ALA A 299 13.45 16.51 9.34
N SER A 300 14.22 16.84 10.39
CA SER A 300 15.17 15.91 11.00
C SER A 300 14.48 14.72 11.68
N ALA A 301 13.30 14.89 12.27
CA ALA A 301 12.54 13.78 12.87
C ALA A 301 12.09 12.79 11.80
N VAL A 302 11.46 13.27 10.71
CA VAL A 302 11.07 12.43 9.57
C VAL A 302 12.27 11.72 8.93
N ALA A 303 13.43 12.39 8.85
CA ALA A 303 14.67 11.75 8.37
C ALA A 303 15.21 10.67 9.32
N ARG A 304 15.15 10.89 10.66
CA ARG A 304 15.52 9.85 11.65
C ARG A 304 14.58 8.66 11.57
N TYR A 305 13.28 8.89 11.42
CA TYR A 305 12.27 7.85 11.22
C TYR A 305 12.57 6.99 9.97
N ALA A 306 12.76 7.61 8.81
CA ALA A 306 13.10 6.90 7.58
C ALA A 306 14.40 6.06 7.72
N LYS A 307 15.42 6.62 8.36
CA LYS A 307 16.67 5.92 8.71
C LYS A 307 16.47 4.79 9.73
N GLY A 308 15.48 4.91 10.62
CA GLY A 308 15.07 3.84 11.54
C GLY A 308 14.46 2.65 10.80
N LEU A 309 13.52 2.90 9.88
CA LEU A 309 12.94 1.85 9.02
C LEU A 309 13.99 1.15 8.14
N GLN A 310 14.99 1.91 7.67
CA GLN A 310 16.14 1.42 6.90
C GLN A 310 17.05 0.48 7.72
N ASP A 311 17.38 0.85 8.95
CA ASP A 311 18.13 0.00 9.89
C ASP A 311 17.30 -1.24 10.27
N TRP A 312 15.99 -1.09 10.52
CA TRP A 312 15.08 -2.20 10.80
C TRP A 312 15.09 -3.21 9.66
N GLN A 313 14.90 -2.77 8.41
CA GLN A 313 14.86 -3.65 7.24
C GLN A 313 16.19 -4.41 7.03
N SER A 314 17.31 -3.75 7.31
CA SER A 314 18.64 -4.36 7.24
C SER A 314 18.84 -5.38 8.37
N GLY A 315 18.44 -5.02 9.59
CA GLY A 315 18.59 -5.84 10.77
C GLY A 315 17.69 -7.08 10.79
N GLY A 316 16.43 -6.93 10.37
CA GLY A 316 15.47 -8.03 10.23
C GLY A 316 15.99 -9.12 9.28
N HIS A 317 16.71 -8.74 8.21
CA HIS A 317 17.35 -9.72 7.32
C HIS A 317 18.45 -10.54 8.02
N GLU A 318 19.33 -9.91 8.80
CA GLU A 318 20.38 -10.64 9.53
C GLU A 318 19.79 -11.58 10.61
N TRP A 319 18.66 -11.22 11.24
CA TRP A 319 17.99 -12.11 12.17
C TRP A 319 17.32 -13.32 11.49
N HIS A 320 16.65 -13.13 10.34
CA HIS A 320 16.08 -14.26 9.58
C HIS A 320 17.14 -15.28 9.13
N LEU A 321 18.37 -14.82 8.83
CA LEU A 321 19.52 -15.67 8.53
C LEU A 321 20.08 -16.47 9.72
N ARG A 322 19.60 -16.23 10.96
CA ARG A 322 20.17 -16.80 12.20
C ARG A 322 19.14 -17.50 13.10
N SER A 323 17.94 -16.96 13.23
CA SER A 323 16.90 -17.50 14.12
C SER A 323 16.50 -18.92 13.74
N SER A 324 16.14 -19.75 14.72
CA SER A 324 15.69 -21.14 14.52
C SER A 324 14.39 -21.25 13.72
N ARG A 325 13.57 -20.18 13.67
CA ARG A 325 12.22 -20.17 13.07
C ARG A 325 12.20 -20.36 11.55
N TYR A 326 13.34 -20.30 10.85
CA TYR A 326 13.39 -20.10 9.39
C TYR A 326 14.25 -21.12 8.62
N MET A 327 14.02 -21.22 7.31
CA MET A 327 14.75 -22.13 6.41
C MET A 327 16.18 -21.65 6.05
N ASN A 328 16.96 -21.16 7.00
CA ASN A 328 18.29 -20.58 6.75
C ASN A 328 19.45 -21.60 6.61
N LYS A 329 19.17 -22.91 6.59
CA LYS A 329 20.21 -23.96 6.42
C LYS A 329 20.95 -23.77 5.09
N GLY A 330 22.28 -23.76 5.15
CA GLY A 330 23.15 -23.53 3.99
C GLY A 330 23.43 -22.06 3.66
N SER A 331 22.69 -21.11 4.24
CA SER A 331 23.05 -19.70 4.17
C SER A 331 24.36 -19.46 4.94
N ARG A 332 25.25 -18.62 4.41
CA ARG A 332 26.51 -18.24 5.06
C ARG A 332 26.37 -16.83 5.65
N PRO A 333 26.64 -16.62 6.95
CA PRO A 333 26.71 -15.28 7.52
C PRO A 333 27.69 -14.42 6.73
N GLY A 334 27.25 -13.23 6.32
CA GLY A 334 28.04 -12.29 5.54
C GLY A 334 29.21 -11.72 6.34
N LEU A 335 30.34 -12.41 6.35
CA LEU A 335 31.54 -12.09 7.13
C LEU A 335 32.29 -10.86 6.56
N GLY A 336 31.65 -9.68 6.57
CA GLY A 336 32.19 -8.35 6.23
C GLY A 336 32.62 -8.10 4.78
N MET A 337 32.93 -9.15 4.00
CA MET A 337 33.56 -9.03 2.68
C MET A 337 32.61 -8.67 1.53
N SER A 338 31.32 -8.53 1.78
CA SER A 338 30.33 -8.07 0.79
C SER A 338 30.62 -6.65 0.26
N ALA A 339 31.52 -5.89 0.91
CA ALA A 339 32.03 -4.61 0.41
C ALA A 339 32.88 -4.72 -0.87
N ALA A 340 33.53 -5.85 -1.13
CA ALA A 340 34.43 -6.00 -2.28
C ALA A 340 33.72 -6.45 -3.57
N ARG A 341 32.56 -7.12 -3.48
CA ARG A 341 31.70 -7.44 -4.66
C ARG A 341 30.69 -6.33 -4.98
N ARG A 342 30.63 -5.29 -4.15
CA ARG A 342 29.55 -4.28 -4.07
C ARG A 342 29.46 -3.27 -5.23
N PHE A 343 30.21 -3.49 -6.32
CA PHE A 343 30.24 -2.62 -7.51
C PHE A 343 30.00 -3.38 -8.83
N GLY A 344 29.64 -4.67 -8.78
CA GLY A 344 29.71 -5.59 -9.92
C GLY A 344 28.44 -5.73 -10.79
N SER A 345 27.35 -6.28 -10.24
CA SER A 345 26.27 -6.86 -11.07
C SER A 345 24.83 -6.65 -10.59
N ALA A 346 24.52 -6.84 -9.30
CA ALA A 346 23.12 -6.88 -8.83
C ALA A 346 22.54 -5.52 -8.40
N LEU A 347 23.31 -4.69 -7.69
CA LEU A 347 22.84 -3.45 -7.04
C LEU A 347 22.29 -2.36 -7.98
N GLY A 348 22.53 -2.48 -9.29
CA GLY A 348 22.02 -1.55 -10.29
C GLY A 348 20.99 -2.14 -11.26
N ALA A 349 20.97 -3.46 -11.47
CA ALA A 349 20.25 -4.04 -12.61
C ALA A 349 18.72 -3.80 -12.55
N GLY A 350 18.07 -4.15 -11.43
CA GLY A 350 16.62 -3.92 -11.25
C GLY A 350 16.26 -2.43 -11.28
N ARG A 351 17.03 -1.58 -10.58
CA ARG A 351 16.82 -0.13 -10.56
C ARG A 351 16.97 0.50 -11.96
N ILE A 352 17.92 0.01 -12.77
CA ILE A 352 18.08 0.43 -14.17
C ILE A 352 16.90 -0.02 -15.04
N LYS A 353 16.32 -1.22 -14.82
CA LYS A 353 15.17 -1.72 -15.61
C LYS A 353 13.96 -0.77 -15.52
N GLN A 354 13.62 -0.26 -14.33
CA GLN A 354 12.53 0.71 -14.14
C GLN A 354 12.76 2.06 -14.85
N HIS A 355 14.01 2.40 -15.20
CA HIS A 355 14.43 3.68 -15.77
C HIS A 355 14.99 3.59 -17.21
N THR A 356 14.73 2.49 -17.94
CA THR A 356 15.29 2.26 -19.29
C THR A 356 14.27 2.04 -20.40
N HIS A 357 12.97 2.20 -20.12
CA HIS A 357 11.93 2.06 -21.14
C HIS A 357 11.96 3.24 -22.13
N ALA A 358 12.10 2.96 -23.42
CA ALA A 358 12.09 3.99 -24.44
C ALA A 358 10.67 4.51 -24.70
N HIS A 359 10.42 5.81 -24.50
CA HIS A 359 9.16 6.45 -24.89
C HIS A 359 8.87 6.23 -26.38
N HIS A 360 7.59 6.08 -26.74
CA HIS A 360 7.11 5.80 -28.10
C HIS A 360 7.68 4.49 -28.68
N THR A 361 7.86 3.46 -27.85
CA THR A 361 8.24 2.12 -28.31
C THR A 361 7.13 1.55 -29.21
N PRO A 362 7.41 1.17 -30.48
CA PRO A 362 6.42 0.50 -31.31
C PRO A 362 6.10 -0.88 -30.74
N VAL A 363 4.83 -1.11 -30.41
CA VAL A 363 4.33 -2.39 -29.87
C VAL A 363 3.45 -3.13 -30.86
N GLY A 364 2.87 -2.42 -31.84
CA GLY A 364 1.97 -2.99 -32.83
C GLY A 364 0.62 -3.43 -32.25
N GLU A 365 -0.15 -4.17 -33.04
CA GLU A 365 -1.43 -4.72 -32.59
C GLU A 365 -1.21 -6.03 -31.84
N LEU A 366 -1.63 -6.06 -30.57
CA LEU A 366 -1.61 -7.25 -29.73
C LEU A 366 -2.99 -7.92 -29.72
N PRO A 367 -3.07 -9.25 -29.63
CA PRO A 367 -4.33 -9.94 -29.51
C PRO A 367 -4.99 -9.60 -28.17
N MET A 368 -6.23 -9.10 -28.23
CA MET A 368 -7.02 -8.84 -27.03
C MET A 368 -7.31 -10.15 -26.28
N PRO A 369 -7.18 -10.18 -24.94
CA PRO A 369 -7.54 -11.36 -24.14
C PRO A 369 -9.06 -11.57 -24.12
N ASP A 370 -9.50 -12.71 -23.58
CA ASP A 370 -10.91 -12.86 -23.23
C ASP A 370 -11.22 -12.07 -21.95
N PHE A 371 -12.35 -11.36 -21.96
CA PHE A 371 -12.80 -10.52 -20.85
C PHE A 371 -14.00 -11.19 -20.20
N ARG A 372 -13.76 -12.03 -19.18
CA ARG A 372 -14.83 -12.61 -18.36
C ARG A 372 -15.65 -11.49 -17.73
N MET A 373 -16.91 -11.35 -18.17
CA MET A 373 -17.90 -10.42 -17.61
C MET A 373 -19.26 -11.12 -17.61
N PRO A 374 -19.73 -11.68 -16.48
CA PRO A 374 -20.97 -12.43 -16.41
C PRO A 374 -22.22 -11.55 -16.28
N TYR A 375 -22.05 -10.23 -16.06
CA TYR A 375 -23.16 -9.30 -15.86
C TYR A 375 -23.66 -8.77 -17.23
N PRO A 376 -25.00 -8.71 -17.44
CA PRO A 376 -25.55 -8.28 -18.72
C PRO A 376 -25.35 -6.77 -18.94
N LEU A 377 -24.87 -6.40 -20.12
CA LEU A 377 -24.78 -5.00 -20.52
C LEU A 377 -26.19 -4.41 -20.75
N ARG A 378 -26.42 -3.21 -20.21
CA ARG A 378 -27.66 -2.44 -20.38
C ARG A 378 -27.31 -1.06 -20.95
N THR A 379 -28.28 -0.36 -21.54
CA THR A 379 -28.05 0.96 -22.14
C THR A 379 -29.25 1.86 -21.87
N SER A 380 -29.00 3.09 -21.42
CA SER A 380 -30.04 4.10 -21.22
C SER A 380 -30.70 4.49 -22.55
N PRO A 381 -32.04 4.63 -22.60
CA PRO A 381 -32.75 5.13 -23.78
C PRO A 381 -32.45 6.61 -24.09
N HIS A 382 -31.67 7.30 -23.26
CA HIS A 382 -31.35 8.72 -23.41
C HIS A 382 -29.97 8.99 -24.05
N LEU A 383 -29.25 7.94 -24.47
CA LEU A 383 -27.91 8.01 -25.05
C LEU A 383 -27.76 9.05 -26.17
N ASP A 384 -28.61 9.02 -27.20
CA ASP A 384 -28.46 9.91 -28.36
C ASP A 384 -28.69 11.39 -28.02
N ARG A 385 -29.58 11.68 -27.06
CA ARG A 385 -29.70 13.03 -26.51
C ARG A 385 -28.39 13.44 -25.82
N SER A 386 -27.83 12.55 -25.01
CA SER A 386 -26.65 12.85 -24.20
C SER A 386 -25.37 13.03 -25.03
N ARG A 387 -25.27 12.37 -26.19
CA ARG A 387 -24.26 12.62 -27.22
C ARG A 387 -24.23 14.09 -27.67
N GLU A 388 -25.37 14.63 -28.09
CA GLU A 388 -25.45 16.04 -28.51
C GLU A 388 -25.31 17.03 -27.34
N SER A 389 -25.86 16.69 -26.17
CA SER A 389 -25.71 17.47 -24.93
C SER A 389 -24.24 17.66 -24.56
N THR A 390 -23.46 16.57 -24.58
CA THR A 390 -22.04 16.54 -24.23
C THR A 390 -21.18 17.33 -25.21
N VAL A 391 -21.47 17.26 -26.52
CA VAL A 391 -20.78 18.05 -27.54
C VAL A 391 -21.08 19.55 -27.38
N ALA A 392 -22.34 19.92 -27.17
CA ALA A 392 -22.72 21.31 -26.94
C ALA A 392 -22.06 21.88 -25.68
N TRP A 393 -22.04 21.11 -24.59
CA TRP A 393 -21.41 21.48 -23.34
C TRP A 393 -19.88 21.60 -23.46
N SER A 394 -19.21 20.64 -24.08
CA SER A 394 -17.75 20.67 -24.29
C SER A 394 -17.30 21.90 -25.10
N ARG A 395 -18.11 22.31 -26.09
CA ARG A 395 -17.89 23.56 -26.83
C ARG A 395 -18.07 24.79 -25.95
N ALA A 396 -19.07 24.80 -25.06
CA ALA A 396 -19.31 25.91 -24.13
C ALA A 396 -18.22 26.04 -23.05
N MET A 397 -17.58 24.92 -22.65
CA MET A 397 -16.46 24.92 -21.70
C MET A 397 -15.10 25.26 -22.35
N GLY A 398 -15.00 25.25 -23.69
CA GLY A 398 -13.77 25.54 -24.43
C GLY A 398 -12.85 24.33 -24.64
N PHE A 399 -13.33 23.09 -24.58
CA PHE A 399 -12.50 21.88 -24.80
C PHE A 399 -11.95 21.75 -26.23
N PHE A 400 -12.52 22.48 -27.19
CA PHE A 400 -12.06 22.52 -28.58
C PHE A 400 -11.17 23.73 -28.89
N ASP A 401 -10.88 24.58 -27.88
CA ASP A 401 -10.06 25.78 -28.06
C ASP A 401 -8.57 25.48 -27.90
N PRO A 402 -7.67 26.23 -28.58
CA PRO A 402 -6.22 26.07 -28.40
C PRO A 402 -5.78 26.38 -26.97
N VAL A 403 -5.00 25.49 -26.36
CA VAL A 403 -4.48 25.68 -25.00
C VAL A 403 -3.38 26.75 -25.00
N ALA A 404 -3.55 27.77 -24.15
CA ALA A 404 -2.57 28.84 -23.98
C ALA A 404 -1.20 28.28 -23.55
N GLY A 405 -0.15 28.66 -24.27
CA GLY A 405 1.23 28.21 -23.99
C GLY A 405 1.60 26.83 -24.54
N VAL A 406 0.65 26.08 -25.14
CA VAL A 406 0.93 24.78 -25.77
C VAL A 406 0.90 24.93 -27.30
N PRO A 407 2.05 24.83 -27.99
CA PRO A 407 2.07 24.86 -29.45
C PRO A 407 1.47 23.58 -30.03
N GLY A 408 0.40 23.71 -30.82
CA GLY A 408 -0.27 22.60 -31.50
C GLY A 408 -1.74 22.91 -31.86
N PRO A 409 -2.47 21.90 -32.38
CA PRO A 409 -3.94 21.91 -32.37
C PRO A 409 -4.50 21.93 -30.93
N PRO A 410 -5.81 22.18 -30.73
CA PRO A 410 -6.46 21.94 -29.44
C PRO A 410 -6.29 20.48 -28.99
N VAL A 411 -6.43 20.22 -27.68
CA VAL A 411 -6.30 18.87 -27.09
C VAL A 411 -7.25 17.90 -27.78
N TRP A 412 -8.52 18.30 -27.93
CA TRP A 412 -9.55 17.55 -28.62
C TRP A 412 -10.19 18.37 -29.74
N THR A 413 -10.80 17.66 -30.68
CA THR A 413 -11.76 18.20 -31.65
C THR A 413 -13.15 17.61 -31.37
N GLU A 414 -14.20 18.16 -31.99
CA GLU A 414 -15.54 17.56 -31.92
C GLU A 414 -15.54 16.12 -32.48
N ASP A 415 -14.84 15.87 -33.57
CA ASP A 415 -14.71 14.52 -34.17
C ASP A 415 -14.06 13.52 -33.19
N LEU A 416 -13.04 13.96 -32.45
CA LEU A 416 -12.40 13.14 -31.40
C LEU A 416 -13.40 12.85 -30.28
N LEU A 417 -14.06 13.87 -29.72
CA LEU A 417 -15.05 13.69 -28.65
C LEU A 417 -16.19 12.75 -29.06
N ARG A 418 -16.72 12.90 -30.28
CA ARG A 418 -17.77 12.02 -30.83
C ARG A 418 -17.30 10.59 -31.01
N GLY A 419 -16.02 10.38 -31.37
CA GLY A 419 -15.40 9.06 -31.38
C GLY A 419 -15.19 8.46 -29.99
N PHE A 420 -14.84 9.29 -29.00
CA PHE A 420 -14.62 8.84 -27.62
C PHE A 420 -15.91 8.37 -26.94
N ASP A 421 -17.03 9.04 -27.23
CA ASP A 421 -18.38 8.64 -26.81
C ASP A 421 -18.51 8.33 -25.30
N PHE A 422 -18.02 9.23 -24.45
CA PHE A 422 -18.28 9.17 -22.99
C PHE A 422 -19.77 9.05 -22.62
N PRO A 423 -20.74 9.59 -23.40
CA PRO A 423 -22.16 9.32 -23.22
C PRO A 423 -22.53 7.84 -23.30
N LEU A 424 -21.88 7.03 -24.15
CA LEU A 424 -22.06 5.58 -24.17
C LEU A 424 -21.62 4.94 -22.85
N CYS A 425 -20.49 5.39 -22.29
CA CYS A 425 -20.02 4.94 -20.98
C CYS A 425 -21.03 5.28 -19.87
N ALA A 426 -21.47 6.53 -19.81
CA ALA A 426 -22.49 6.97 -18.85
C ALA A 426 -23.82 6.21 -19.02
N ALA A 427 -24.23 5.94 -20.27
CA ALA A 427 -25.48 5.26 -20.59
C ALA A 427 -25.45 3.76 -20.27
N HIS A 428 -24.27 3.14 -20.19
CA HIS A 428 -24.13 1.78 -19.70
C HIS A 428 -24.04 1.71 -18.17
N ILE A 429 -23.20 2.56 -17.56
CA ILE A 429 -23.00 2.61 -16.09
C ILE A 429 -24.31 2.97 -15.37
N ASN A 430 -25.02 4.00 -15.86
CA ASN A 430 -26.25 4.53 -15.28
C ASN A 430 -27.42 4.34 -16.27
N TRP A 431 -27.69 3.09 -16.67
CA TRP A 431 -28.70 2.77 -17.68
C TRP A 431 -30.12 3.20 -17.30
N ASP A 432 -30.41 3.38 -16.00
CA ASP A 432 -31.71 3.77 -15.44
C ASP A 432 -31.85 5.27 -15.11
N ALA A 433 -30.78 6.06 -15.32
CA ALA A 433 -30.79 7.49 -15.03
C ALA A 433 -31.79 8.27 -15.88
N SER A 434 -32.34 9.36 -15.32
CA SER A 434 -33.06 10.36 -16.11
C SER A 434 -32.13 10.97 -17.16
N ALA A 435 -32.70 11.54 -18.22
CA ALA A 435 -31.91 12.16 -19.28
C ALA A 435 -30.98 13.29 -18.76
N GLU A 436 -31.41 14.06 -17.77
CA GLU A 436 -30.62 15.12 -17.12
C GLU A 436 -29.49 14.55 -16.25
N GLN A 437 -29.75 13.45 -15.54
CA GLN A 437 -28.75 12.74 -14.74
C GLN A 437 -27.71 12.06 -15.63
N LEU A 438 -28.13 11.53 -16.78
CA LEU A 438 -27.24 10.99 -17.80
C LEU A 438 -26.35 12.10 -18.37
N ASP A 439 -26.92 13.25 -18.76
CA ASP A 439 -26.15 14.41 -19.24
C ASP A 439 -25.08 14.85 -18.23
N VAL A 440 -25.42 14.98 -16.93
CA VAL A 440 -24.44 15.31 -15.89
C VAL A 440 -23.34 14.25 -15.78
N SER A 441 -23.69 12.96 -15.86
CA SER A 441 -22.75 11.84 -15.79
C SER A 441 -21.80 11.81 -17.00
N SER A 442 -22.33 11.99 -18.21
CA SER A 442 -21.58 12.13 -19.46
C SER A 442 -20.57 13.28 -19.38
N HIS A 443 -20.99 14.43 -18.84
CA HIS A 443 -20.13 15.61 -18.72
C HIS A 443 -19.01 15.41 -17.68
N TRP A 444 -19.25 14.71 -16.57
CA TRP A 444 -18.18 14.36 -15.61
C TRP A 444 -17.13 13.44 -16.22
N LEU A 445 -17.53 12.38 -16.93
CA LEU A 445 -16.61 11.50 -17.64
C LEU A 445 -15.80 12.25 -18.71
N THR A 446 -16.47 13.16 -19.42
CA THR A 446 -15.85 14.02 -20.43
C THR A 446 -14.83 14.98 -19.81
N TRP A 447 -15.17 15.63 -18.70
CA TRP A 447 -14.26 16.53 -17.98
C TRP A 447 -13.04 15.79 -17.41
N GLY A 448 -13.25 14.64 -16.75
CA GLY A 448 -12.17 13.84 -16.18
C GLY A 448 -11.20 13.35 -17.25
N THR A 449 -11.72 12.84 -18.37
CA THR A 449 -10.86 12.36 -19.47
C THR A 449 -10.20 13.52 -20.25
N TYR A 450 -10.84 14.70 -20.31
CA TYR A 450 -10.17 15.89 -20.88
C TYR A 450 -8.98 16.30 -20.02
N ALA A 451 -9.11 16.20 -18.69
CA ALA A 451 -8.03 16.48 -17.77
C ALA A 451 -6.88 15.47 -17.91
N ASP A 452 -7.21 14.17 -18.02
CA ASP A 452 -6.28 13.07 -18.28
C ASP A 452 -5.46 13.27 -19.57
N ASP A 453 -6.11 13.60 -20.70
CA ASP A 453 -5.41 13.89 -21.96
C ASP A 453 -4.67 15.28 -21.92
N TYR A 454 -5.10 16.23 -21.08
CA TYR A 454 -4.51 17.58 -20.95
C TYR A 454 -3.25 17.62 -20.07
N PHE A 455 -3.29 16.97 -18.91
CA PHE A 455 -2.27 17.10 -17.87
C PHE A 455 -0.85 16.72 -18.33
N PRO A 456 -0.61 15.57 -19.01
CA PRO A 456 0.71 15.24 -19.53
C PRO A 456 1.14 16.20 -20.66
N LEU A 457 0.23 16.62 -21.55
CA LEU A 457 0.53 17.54 -22.65
C LEU A 457 1.16 18.87 -22.15
N VAL A 458 0.67 19.38 -21.02
CA VAL A 458 1.12 20.65 -20.43
C VAL A 458 2.28 20.46 -19.46
N PHE A 459 2.13 19.57 -18.48
CA PHE A 459 3.05 19.51 -17.34
C PHE A 459 4.23 18.54 -17.56
N ASN A 460 4.06 17.44 -18.30
CA ASN A 460 5.20 16.59 -18.67
C ASN A 460 6.13 17.33 -19.65
N ARG A 461 5.55 18.10 -20.60
CA ARG A 461 6.31 18.89 -21.57
C ARG A 461 7.10 20.05 -20.95
N SER A 462 6.53 20.76 -19.98
CA SER A 462 7.22 21.85 -19.25
C SER A 462 8.19 21.33 -18.20
N ARG A 463 7.94 20.12 -17.68
CA ARG A 463 8.61 19.50 -16.53
C ARG A 463 8.52 20.33 -15.24
N ASP A 464 7.53 21.21 -15.15
CA ASP A 464 7.31 22.10 -14.00
C ASP A 464 6.29 21.50 -13.03
N TYR A 465 6.80 20.75 -12.06
CA TYR A 465 6.00 20.17 -10.98
C TYR A 465 5.32 21.25 -10.11
N ALA A 466 5.97 22.40 -9.89
CA ALA A 466 5.40 23.45 -9.04
C ALA A 466 4.19 24.12 -9.71
N ALA A 467 4.26 24.34 -11.03
CA ALA A 467 3.12 24.80 -11.82
C ALA A 467 1.98 23.76 -11.82
N ALA A 468 2.30 22.46 -11.91
CA ALA A 468 1.31 21.39 -11.82
C ALA A 468 0.60 21.36 -10.47
N THR A 469 1.34 21.45 -9.35
CA THR A 469 0.76 21.54 -8.00
C THR A 469 -0.12 22.78 -7.85
N ALA A 470 0.33 23.95 -8.33
CA ALA A 470 -0.45 25.19 -8.28
C ALA A 470 -1.75 25.10 -9.10
N HIS A 471 -1.73 24.38 -10.24
CA HIS A 471 -2.92 24.11 -11.05
C HIS A 471 -3.92 23.20 -10.31
N VAL A 472 -3.44 22.10 -9.72
CA VAL A 472 -4.26 21.17 -8.91
C VAL A 472 -4.90 21.89 -7.71
N GLU A 473 -4.14 22.67 -6.95
CA GLU A 473 -4.68 23.45 -5.83
C GLU A 473 -5.70 24.50 -6.28
N ARG A 474 -5.50 25.13 -7.44
CA ARG A 474 -6.48 26.07 -8.01
C ARG A 474 -7.78 25.38 -8.44
N LEU A 475 -7.74 24.17 -9.01
CA LEU A 475 -8.93 23.39 -9.34
C LEU A 475 -9.77 23.08 -8.08
N LYS A 476 -9.14 22.82 -6.92
CA LYS A 476 -9.82 22.58 -5.64
C LYS A 476 -10.64 23.78 -5.13
N LEU A 477 -10.42 25.00 -5.65
CA LEU A 477 -11.22 26.21 -5.34
C LEU A 477 -12.59 26.22 -6.04
N PHE A 478 -12.75 25.46 -7.12
CA PHE A 478 -14.02 25.30 -7.84
C PHE A 478 -14.93 24.24 -7.21
N MET A 479 -14.58 23.74 -6.02
CA MET A 479 -15.34 22.76 -5.27
C MET A 479 -15.62 23.24 -3.83
N PRO A 480 -16.35 24.35 -3.63
CA PRO A 480 -16.73 24.82 -2.31
C PRO A 480 -17.67 23.82 -1.62
N VAL A 481 -17.40 23.51 -0.35
CA VAL A 481 -18.33 22.77 0.52
C VAL A 481 -19.38 23.73 1.07
N ASP A 482 -18.94 24.81 1.70
CA ASP A 482 -19.81 25.83 2.26
C ASP A 482 -20.18 26.88 1.21
N GLY A 483 -21.47 27.21 1.14
CA GLY A 483 -22.01 28.21 0.18
C GLY A 483 -21.53 29.66 0.40
N ALA A 484 -20.70 29.89 1.42
CA ALA A 484 -20.06 31.19 1.67
C ALA A 484 -18.78 31.41 0.84
N LEU A 485 -18.19 30.35 0.28
CA LEU A 485 -17.02 30.45 -0.59
C LEU A 485 -17.45 30.66 -2.05
N SER A 486 -17.18 31.86 -2.59
CA SER A 486 -17.35 32.13 -4.01
C SER A 486 -16.24 31.45 -4.82
N MET A 487 -16.62 30.78 -5.92
CA MET A 487 -15.65 30.30 -6.90
C MET A 487 -14.92 31.49 -7.54
N PRO A 488 -13.61 31.41 -7.80
CA PRO A 488 -12.92 32.41 -8.60
C PRO A 488 -13.43 32.36 -10.06
N ALA A 489 -13.17 33.41 -10.83
CA ALA A 489 -13.46 33.38 -12.27
C ALA A 489 -12.60 32.28 -12.95
N PRO A 490 -13.20 31.40 -13.77
CA PRO A 490 -12.46 30.36 -14.49
C PRO A 490 -11.56 30.99 -15.55
N ALA A 491 -10.29 30.59 -15.56
CA ALA A 491 -9.26 31.05 -16.48
C ALA A 491 -8.87 29.99 -17.53
N HIS A 492 -9.39 28.76 -17.40
CA HIS A 492 -9.03 27.61 -18.21
C HIS A 492 -10.23 26.66 -18.38
N PRO A 493 -10.38 25.91 -19.49
CA PRO A 493 -11.51 25.00 -19.71
C PRO A 493 -11.77 23.99 -18.58
N LEU A 494 -10.73 23.47 -17.93
CA LEU A 494 -10.89 22.59 -16.75
C LEU A 494 -11.56 23.28 -15.56
N GLU A 495 -11.25 24.56 -15.34
CA GLU A 495 -11.88 25.38 -14.30
C GLU A 495 -13.32 25.72 -14.66
N ALA A 496 -13.59 26.04 -15.94
CA ALA A 496 -14.95 26.28 -16.43
C ALA A 496 -15.83 25.04 -16.28
N GLY A 497 -15.30 23.86 -16.62
CA GLY A 497 -15.98 22.58 -16.44
C GLY A 497 -16.37 22.30 -14.99
N LEU A 498 -15.46 22.50 -14.03
CA LEU A 498 -15.81 22.37 -12.60
C LEU A 498 -16.80 23.43 -12.13
N ALA A 499 -16.68 24.68 -12.62
CA ALA A 499 -17.59 25.77 -12.26
C ALA A 499 -19.06 25.47 -12.67
N ASP A 500 -19.27 24.75 -13.77
CA ASP A 500 -20.61 24.28 -14.17
C ASP A 500 -21.02 22.95 -13.51
N LEU A 501 -20.13 21.96 -13.47
CA LEU A 501 -20.43 20.63 -12.93
C LEU A 501 -20.69 20.63 -11.42
N TRP A 502 -19.93 21.42 -10.66
CA TRP A 502 -20.00 21.39 -9.21
C TRP A 502 -21.36 21.87 -8.67
N PRO A 503 -21.94 23.00 -9.09
CA PRO A 503 -23.27 23.42 -8.64
C PRO A 503 -24.37 22.44 -9.09
N ARG A 504 -24.29 21.91 -10.32
CA ARG A 504 -25.26 20.94 -10.87
C ARG A 504 -25.28 19.61 -10.12
N THR A 505 -24.14 19.21 -9.56
CA THR A 505 -23.95 17.89 -8.93
C THR A 505 -24.00 17.97 -7.41
N ALA A 506 -23.20 18.86 -6.83
CA ALA A 506 -23.02 19.01 -5.38
C ALA A 506 -24.00 20.01 -4.75
N GLY A 507 -24.67 20.86 -5.54
CA GLY A 507 -25.70 21.79 -5.07
C GLY A 507 -26.84 21.09 -4.30
N PRO A 508 -27.46 20.02 -4.84
CA PRO A 508 -28.49 19.25 -4.15
C PRO A 508 -28.01 18.40 -2.96
N MET A 509 -26.69 18.21 -2.80
CA MET A 509 -26.12 17.37 -1.72
C MET A 509 -26.14 18.09 -0.37
N SER A 510 -26.26 17.33 0.72
CA SER A 510 -25.99 17.84 2.08
C SER A 510 -24.51 18.27 2.23
N PRO A 511 -24.16 19.12 3.22
CA PRO A 511 -22.78 19.51 3.46
C PRO A 511 -21.82 18.31 3.61
N ASP A 512 -22.24 17.25 4.33
CA ASP A 512 -21.42 16.05 4.52
C ASP A 512 -21.26 15.23 3.23
N GLN A 513 -22.33 15.09 2.44
CA GLN A 513 -22.28 14.43 1.13
C GLN A 513 -21.35 15.19 0.18
N ARG A 514 -21.47 16.52 0.15
CA ARG A 514 -20.64 17.42 -0.64
C ARG A 514 -19.17 17.40 -0.21
N ALA A 515 -18.90 17.33 1.09
CA ALA A 515 -17.55 17.17 1.63
C ALA A 515 -16.92 15.83 1.20
N ARG A 516 -17.68 14.72 1.27
CA ARG A 516 -17.23 13.41 0.78
C ARG A 516 -16.98 13.40 -0.73
N PHE A 517 -17.88 14.01 -1.51
CA PHE A 517 -17.71 14.13 -2.96
C PHE A 517 -16.48 14.98 -3.31
N ARG A 518 -16.27 16.09 -2.59
CA ARG A 518 -15.08 16.95 -2.78
C ARG A 518 -13.80 16.18 -2.49
N HIS A 519 -13.78 15.36 -1.45
CA HIS A 519 -12.63 14.53 -1.12
C HIS A 519 -12.33 13.53 -2.24
N ALA A 520 -13.34 12.85 -2.79
CA ALA A 520 -13.14 11.93 -3.91
C ALA A 520 -12.57 12.61 -5.17
N VAL A 521 -13.08 13.81 -5.54
CA VAL A 521 -12.51 14.58 -6.66
C VAL A 521 -11.10 15.07 -6.33
N ALA A 522 -10.87 15.58 -5.11
CA ALA A 522 -9.56 16.10 -4.71
C ALA A 522 -8.47 15.01 -4.69
N ASP A 523 -8.79 13.80 -4.22
CA ASP A 523 -7.87 12.64 -4.25
C ASP A 523 -7.52 12.22 -5.68
N MET A 524 -8.46 12.36 -6.64
CA MET A 524 -8.19 12.16 -8.06
C MET A 524 -7.28 13.27 -8.62
N LEU A 525 -7.56 14.55 -8.33
CA LEU A 525 -6.72 15.68 -8.74
C LEU A 525 -5.27 15.56 -8.21
N ASP A 526 -5.12 15.16 -6.94
CA ASP A 526 -3.81 14.94 -6.32
C ASP A 526 -3.07 13.73 -6.90
N SER A 527 -3.79 12.76 -7.46
CA SER A 527 -3.19 11.57 -8.06
C SER A 527 -2.51 11.85 -9.41
N TRP A 528 -2.90 12.88 -10.18
CA TRP A 528 -2.20 13.27 -11.40
C TRP A 528 -0.76 13.76 -11.13
N LEU A 529 -0.49 14.29 -9.93
CA LEU A 529 0.87 14.66 -9.52
C LEU A 529 1.77 13.42 -9.29
N TRP A 530 1.20 12.25 -9.03
CA TRP A 530 1.92 10.96 -8.92
C TRP A 530 2.36 10.47 -10.31
N GLU A 531 1.44 10.44 -11.28
CA GLU A 531 1.73 10.04 -12.67
C GLU A 531 2.76 10.99 -13.31
N LEU A 532 2.62 12.30 -13.08
CA LEU A 532 3.63 13.28 -13.49
C LEU A 532 4.98 13.04 -12.80
N GLN A 533 5.01 12.67 -11.52
CA GLN A 533 6.27 12.37 -10.84
C GLN A 533 6.98 11.15 -11.45
N ASN A 534 6.24 10.10 -11.83
CA ASN A 534 6.78 8.94 -12.54
C ASN A 534 7.41 9.36 -13.88
N HIS A 535 6.75 10.24 -14.65
CA HIS A 535 7.31 10.84 -15.87
C HIS A 535 8.55 11.72 -15.62
N LEU A 536 8.55 12.54 -14.58
CA LEU A 536 9.69 13.39 -14.25
C LEU A 536 10.91 12.56 -13.83
N GLN A 537 10.69 11.47 -13.11
CA GLN A 537 11.73 10.52 -12.73
C GLN A 537 12.08 9.53 -13.87
N HIS A 538 11.33 9.53 -14.97
CA HIS A 538 11.38 8.51 -16.03
C HIS A 538 11.40 7.11 -15.41
N ARG A 539 10.39 6.83 -14.58
CA ARG A 539 10.28 5.64 -13.72
C ARG A 539 8.98 4.92 -14.00
N ILE A 540 9.06 3.65 -14.37
CA ILE A 540 7.90 2.74 -14.33
C ILE A 540 7.64 2.39 -12.86
N ALA A 541 6.39 2.60 -12.41
CA ALA A 541 5.97 2.21 -11.07
C ALA A 541 6.08 0.70 -10.86
N ASP A 542 6.40 0.24 -9.64
CA ASP A 542 6.32 -1.19 -9.34
C ASP A 542 4.86 -1.66 -9.29
N PRO A 543 4.59 -2.97 -9.42
CA PRO A 543 3.21 -3.49 -9.51
C PRO A 543 2.27 -3.04 -8.38
N VAL A 544 2.80 -2.81 -7.18
CA VAL A 544 2.00 -2.41 -6.02
C VAL A 544 1.76 -0.90 -6.01
N ASP A 545 2.82 -0.09 -6.19
CA ASP A 545 2.70 1.37 -6.36
C ASP A 545 1.76 1.71 -7.53
N TYR A 546 1.81 0.93 -8.61
CA TYR A 546 0.94 1.08 -9.78
C TYR A 546 -0.54 0.82 -9.48
N VAL A 547 -0.90 -0.32 -8.87
CA VAL A 547 -2.31 -0.65 -8.58
C VAL A 547 -2.92 0.38 -7.61
N GLU A 548 -2.16 0.82 -6.61
CA GLU A 548 -2.61 1.84 -5.65
C GLU A 548 -2.79 3.24 -6.28
N MET A 549 -1.92 3.58 -7.25
CA MET A 549 -2.06 4.78 -8.07
C MET A 549 -3.30 4.70 -8.95
N ARG A 550 -3.45 3.60 -9.72
CA ARG A 550 -4.45 3.49 -10.78
C ARG A 550 -5.88 3.55 -10.26
N ARG A 551 -6.14 2.98 -9.06
CA ARG A 551 -7.41 3.12 -8.33
C ARG A 551 -7.82 4.58 -8.10
N ARG A 552 -6.86 5.49 -7.94
CA ARG A 552 -7.07 6.93 -7.74
C ARG A 552 -7.13 7.69 -9.07
N THR A 553 -6.24 7.38 -10.01
CA THR A 553 -6.09 8.15 -11.25
C THR A 553 -7.16 7.84 -12.30
N PHE A 554 -7.66 6.60 -12.36
CA PHE A 554 -8.71 6.18 -13.31
C PHE A 554 -10.08 6.84 -13.06
N GLY A 555 -10.29 7.51 -11.93
CA GLY A 555 -11.60 8.11 -11.58
C GLY A 555 -12.65 7.10 -11.11
N SER A 556 -12.24 5.88 -10.72
CA SER A 556 -13.12 4.90 -10.06
C SER A 556 -13.85 5.50 -8.85
N GLU A 557 -13.10 6.13 -7.93
CA GLU A 557 -13.69 6.77 -6.74
C GLU A 557 -14.65 7.91 -7.07
N LEU A 558 -14.37 8.69 -8.13
CA LEU A 558 -15.27 9.73 -8.61
C LEU A 558 -16.63 9.12 -9.02
N THR A 559 -16.60 8.12 -9.89
CA THR A 559 -17.81 7.52 -10.45
C THR A 559 -18.57 6.65 -9.43
N MET A 560 -17.87 5.85 -8.62
CA MET A 560 -18.47 5.06 -7.53
C MET A 560 -19.02 5.94 -6.41
N SER A 561 -18.37 7.07 -6.06
CA SER A 561 -18.89 7.97 -5.04
C SER A 561 -20.23 8.60 -5.43
N LEU A 562 -20.45 8.91 -6.71
CA LEU A 562 -21.75 9.37 -7.21
C LEU A 562 -22.85 8.31 -6.98
N CYS A 563 -22.56 7.04 -7.24
CA CYS A 563 -23.47 5.93 -6.92
C CYS A 563 -23.75 5.84 -5.40
N ARG A 564 -22.72 5.84 -4.55
CA ARG A 564 -22.87 5.84 -3.08
C ARG A 564 -23.70 7.02 -2.57
N ILE A 565 -23.57 8.20 -3.18
CA ILE A 565 -24.33 9.41 -2.76
C ILE A 565 -25.82 9.32 -3.11
N LYS A 566 -26.20 8.65 -4.21
CA LYS A 566 -27.62 8.39 -4.57
C LYS A 566 -28.36 7.63 -3.47
N HIS A 567 -27.68 6.77 -2.71
CA HIS A 567 -28.26 5.99 -1.60
C HIS A 567 -28.43 6.77 -0.28
N GLY A 568 -28.01 8.04 -0.25
CA GLY A 568 -28.22 8.92 0.91
C GLY A 568 -27.46 8.49 2.16
N ALA A 569 -28.04 8.78 3.33
CA ALA A 569 -27.48 8.46 4.65
C ALA A 569 -28.11 7.19 5.26
N LEU A 570 -28.55 6.24 4.42
CA LEU A 570 -29.24 5.01 4.87
C LEU A 570 -28.32 3.97 5.53
N LEU A 571 -27.00 4.12 5.36
CA LEU A 571 -25.98 3.27 5.98
C LEU A 571 -25.08 4.10 6.89
N PRO A 572 -24.77 3.62 8.11
CA PRO A 572 -23.76 4.23 8.98
C PRO A 572 -22.40 4.39 8.26
N PRO A 573 -21.70 5.55 8.37
CA PRO A 573 -20.46 5.83 7.65
C PRO A 573 -19.33 4.80 7.86
N GLU A 574 -19.30 4.16 9.03
CA GLU A 574 -18.37 3.11 9.40
C GLU A 574 -18.50 1.86 8.52
N ILE A 575 -19.68 1.54 7.99
CA ILE A 575 -19.88 0.38 7.11
C ILE A 575 -19.07 0.51 5.83
N TYR A 576 -19.03 1.70 5.22
CA TYR A 576 -18.19 1.96 4.04
C TYR A 576 -16.68 1.88 4.32
N ARG A 577 -16.26 1.95 5.59
CA ARG A 577 -14.86 1.80 6.02
C ARG A 577 -14.50 0.36 6.35
N THR A 578 -15.46 -0.56 6.40
CA THR A 578 -15.20 -1.98 6.63
C THR A 578 -14.31 -2.57 5.54
N ARG A 579 -13.65 -3.68 5.85
CA ARG A 579 -12.83 -4.41 4.88
C ARG A 579 -13.68 -4.92 3.71
N THR A 580 -14.84 -5.49 4.00
CA THR A 580 -15.79 -6.05 3.03
C THR A 580 -16.25 -5.02 2.00
N MET A 581 -16.70 -3.83 2.43
CA MET A 581 -17.12 -2.79 1.49
C MET A 581 -15.96 -2.26 0.64
N ARG A 582 -14.80 -1.97 1.25
CA ARG A 582 -13.59 -1.56 0.51
C ARG A 582 -13.10 -2.64 -0.45
N GLY A 583 -13.28 -3.92 -0.11
CA GLY A 583 -12.91 -5.05 -0.95
C GLY A 583 -13.78 -5.17 -2.20
N LEU A 584 -15.09 -4.83 -2.13
CA LEU A 584 -15.95 -4.72 -3.30
C LEU A 584 -15.50 -3.57 -4.21
N ASP A 585 -15.33 -2.37 -3.64
CA ASP A 585 -14.94 -1.16 -4.38
C ASP A 585 -13.59 -1.35 -5.07
N ASN A 586 -12.56 -1.82 -4.34
CA ASN A 586 -11.24 -2.09 -4.89
C ASN A 586 -11.28 -3.17 -5.98
N SER A 587 -11.99 -4.29 -5.76
CA SER A 587 -12.05 -5.38 -6.75
C SER A 587 -12.72 -4.95 -8.06
N ALA A 588 -13.77 -4.14 -7.98
CA ALA A 588 -14.42 -3.56 -9.16
C ALA A 588 -13.50 -2.54 -9.86
N ALA A 589 -12.87 -1.65 -9.10
CA ALA A 589 -11.94 -0.65 -9.62
C ALA A 589 -10.76 -1.31 -10.35
N ASP A 590 -10.13 -2.32 -9.76
CA ASP A 590 -8.99 -3.03 -10.36
C ASP A 590 -9.36 -3.70 -11.68
N TYR A 591 -10.55 -4.32 -11.77
CA TYR A 591 -11.04 -4.91 -13.02
C TYR A 591 -11.13 -3.86 -14.14
N ALA A 592 -11.75 -2.72 -13.84
CA ALA A 592 -11.96 -1.65 -14.83
C ALA A 592 -10.65 -0.93 -15.22
N CYS A 593 -9.74 -0.74 -14.26
CA CYS A 593 -8.42 -0.17 -14.52
C CYS A 593 -7.60 -1.08 -15.43
N LEU A 594 -7.48 -2.37 -15.10
CA LEU A 594 -6.76 -3.33 -15.95
C LEU A 594 -7.44 -3.53 -17.31
N ALA A 595 -8.77 -3.46 -17.39
CA ALA A 595 -9.49 -3.47 -18.66
C ALA A 595 -9.04 -2.29 -19.54
N ASN A 596 -9.00 -1.08 -18.97
CA ASN A 596 -8.52 0.10 -19.67
C ASN A 596 -7.08 -0.08 -20.14
N ASP A 597 -6.17 -0.45 -19.24
CA ASP A 597 -4.74 -0.62 -19.53
C ASP A 597 -4.51 -1.60 -20.69
N VAL A 598 -5.29 -2.67 -20.80
CA VAL A 598 -5.26 -3.65 -21.91
C VAL A 598 -5.72 -3.02 -23.24
N PHE A 599 -6.81 -2.25 -23.24
CA PHE A 599 -7.29 -1.56 -24.45
C PHE A 599 -6.38 -0.39 -24.86
N SER A 600 -5.79 0.32 -23.88
CA SER A 600 -5.03 1.54 -24.09
C SER A 600 -3.53 1.32 -24.31
N TYR A 601 -2.96 0.15 -23.97
CA TYR A 601 -1.51 -0.13 -24.08
C TYR A 601 -0.87 0.38 -25.39
N ARG A 602 -1.49 0.16 -26.55
CA ARG A 602 -0.94 0.67 -27.82
C ARG A 602 -1.01 2.20 -27.93
N LYS A 603 -2.12 2.85 -27.50
CA LYS A 603 -2.24 4.32 -27.40
C LYS A 603 -1.10 4.87 -26.55
N GLU A 604 -1.01 4.36 -25.34
CA GLU A 604 -0.14 4.84 -24.29
C GLU A 604 1.34 4.64 -24.62
N ILE A 605 1.76 3.41 -24.96
CA ILE A 605 3.18 3.09 -25.15
C ILE A 605 3.74 3.57 -26.50
N GLU A 606 3.01 3.39 -27.60
CA GLU A 606 3.49 3.71 -28.97
C GLU A 606 3.22 5.17 -29.36
N PHE A 607 2.04 5.72 -29.04
CA PHE A 607 1.64 7.05 -29.50
C PHE A 607 1.91 8.14 -28.48
N GLU A 608 1.74 7.88 -27.19
CA GLU A 608 1.84 8.91 -26.14
C GLU A 608 3.18 8.86 -25.39
N GLY A 609 3.84 7.71 -25.36
CA GLY A 609 5.06 7.50 -24.59
C GLY A 609 4.80 7.46 -23.09
N GLU A 610 3.61 7.03 -22.70
CA GLU A 610 3.17 6.89 -21.32
C GLU A 610 3.95 5.76 -20.61
N LEU A 611 4.16 5.90 -19.29
CA LEU A 611 4.82 4.91 -18.44
C LEU A 611 3.85 4.23 -17.45
N ASN A 612 2.70 4.87 -17.19
CA ASN A 612 1.70 4.48 -16.21
C ASN A 612 0.64 3.54 -16.83
N ASN A 613 1.06 2.38 -17.32
CA ASN A 613 0.17 1.34 -17.86
C ASN A 613 0.45 -0.04 -17.22
N GLY A 614 -0.59 -0.74 -16.76
CA GLY A 614 -0.46 -2.00 -16.02
C GLY A 614 0.16 -3.14 -16.82
N VAL A 615 -0.11 -3.22 -18.13
CA VAL A 615 0.51 -4.21 -19.01
C VAL A 615 2.01 -3.95 -19.16
N LEU A 616 2.44 -2.69 -19.27
CA LEU A 616 3.87 -2.33 -19.27
C LEU A 616 4.53 -2.66 -17.92
N VAL A 617 3.86 -2.37 -16.80
CA VAL A 617 4.36 -2.71 -15.46
C VAL A 617 4.55 -4.22 -15.30
N ILE A 618 3.58 -5.02 -15.72
CA ILE A 618 3.63 -6.49 -15.71
C ILE A 618 4.74 -7.02 -16.64
N GLU A 619 4.83 -6.52 -17.88
CA GLU A 619 5.87 -6.87 -18.87
C GLU A 619 7.27 -6.66 -18.30
N ARG A 620 7.51 -5.52 -17.64
CA ARG A 620 8.82 -5.12 -17.12
C ARG A 620 9.17 -5.76 -15.80
N PHE A 621 8.17 -6.05 -14.96
CA PHE A 621 8.38 -6.70 -13.67
C PHE A 621 8.62 -8.21 -13.80
N LEU A 622 7.84 -8.91 -14.64
CA LEU A 622 7.99 -10.35 -14.85
C LEU A 622 9.00 -10.71 -15.97
N GLU A 623 9.51 -9.72 -16.70
CA GLU A 623 10.45 -9.87 -17.82
C GLU A 623 9.91 -10.77 -18.97
N ILE A 624 8.60 -10.65 -19.21
CA ILE A 624 7.83 -11.40 -20.20
C ILE A 624 7.49 -10.55 -21.44
N THR A 625 6.98 -11.17 -22.51
CA THR A 625 6.55 -10.42 -23.69
C THR A 625 5.25 -9.64 -23.43
N PRO A 626 4.96 -8.55 -24.20
CA PRO A 626 3.70 -7.83 -24.09
C PRO A 626 2.46 -8.72 -24.24
N THR A 627 2.50 -9.73 -25.11
CA THR A 627 1.41 -10.71 -25.28
C THR A 627 1.20 -11.60 -24.06
N GLU A 628 2.25 -11.89 -23.29
CA GLU A 628 2.16 -12.62 -22.02
C GLU A 628 1.68 -11.71 -20.89
N ALA A 629 2.14 -10.46 -20.86
CA ALA A 629 1.65 -9.44 -19.92
C ALA A 629 0.14 -9.16 -20.09
N MET A 630 -0.37 -9.12 -21.33
CA MET A 630 -1.80 -9.03 -21.64
C MET A 630 -2.61 -10.19 -21.05
N ARG A 631 -2.04 -11.40 -20.99
CA ARG A 631 -2.71 -12.57 -20.37
C ARG A 631 -2.71 -12.46 -18.85
N VAL A 632 -1.56 -12.13 -18.26
CA VAL A 632 -1.46 -11.92 -16.80
C VAL A 632 -2.40 -10.80 -16.33
N ALA A 633 -2.56 -9.72 -17.10
CA ALA A 633 -3.56 -8.69 -16.83
C ALA A 633 -5.00 -9.25 -16.83
N ALA A 634 -5.34 -10.09 -17.80
CA ALA A 634 -6.65 -10.74 -17.86
C ALA A 634 -6.87 -11.77 -16.73
N ASP A 635 -5.85 -12.52 -16.33
CA ASP A 635 -5.90 -13.46 -15.20
C ASP A 635 -6.10 -12.70 -13.87
N LEU A 636 -5.41 -11.56 -13.70
CA LEU A 636 -5.64 -10.64 -12.58
C LEU A 636 -7.06 -10.08 -12.59
N MET A 637 -7.56 -9.59 -13.73
CA MET A 637 -8.96 -9.16 -13.86
C MET A 637 -9.95 -10.26 -13.47
N ALA A 638 -9.76 -11.48 -13.98
CA ALA A 638 -10.59 -12.62 -13.64
C ALA A 638 -10.56 -12.97 -12.14
N ALA A 639 -9.41 -12.80 -11.48
CA ALA A 639 -9.27 -13.02 -10.04
C ALA A 639 -9.92 -11.91 -9.19
N ARG A 640 -9.81 -10.63 -9.60
CA ARG A 640 -10.50 -9.52 -8.91
C ARG A 640 -12.02 -9.62 -9.06
N LEU A 641 -12.52 -10.02 -10.23
CA LEU A 641 -13.93 -10.34 -10.40
C LEU A 641 -14.40 -11.50 -9.50
N GLN A 642 -13.62 -12.58 -9.40
CA GLN A 642 -13.94 -13.70 -8.51
C GLN A 642 -13.94 -13.29 -7.03
N GLN A 643 -13.03 -12.40 -6.62
CA GLN A 643 -13.02 -11.82 -5.29
C GLN A 643 -14.24 -10.95 -5.03
N PHE A 644 -14.64 -10.09 -5.97
CA PHE A 644 -15.89 -9.32 -5.89
C PHE A 644 -17.11 -10.24 -5.69
N GLU A 645 -17.21 -11.32 -6.48
CA GLU A 645 -18.28 -12.32 -6.37
C GLU A 645 -18.26 -13.05 -5.02
N ARG A 646 -17.08 -13.41 -4.51
CA ARG A 646 -16.88 -14.03 -3.18
C ARG A 646 -17.33 -13.09 -2.06
N ILE A 647 -16.84 -11.86 -2.03
CA ILE A 647 -17.17 -10.88 -0.98
C ILE A 647 -18.68 -10.60 -0.97
N ALA A 648 -19.29 -10.44 -2.16
CA ALA A 648 -20.73 -10.21 -2.28
C ALA A 648 -21.60 -11.39 -1.83
N ARG A 649 -21.09 -12.63 -1.91
CA ARG A 649 -21.79 -13.86 -1.53
C ARG A 649 -21.57 -14.26 -0.07
N ASP A 650 -20.34 -14.18 0.40
CA ASP A 650 -19.88 -14.84 1.63
C ASP A 650 -19.61 -13.85 2.78
N GLU A 651 -19.02 -12.68 2.49
CA GLU A 651 -18.67 -11.70 3.52
C GLU A 651 -19.83 -10.74 3.84
N LEU A 652 -20.63 -10.33 2.84
CA LEU A 652 -21.77 -9.45 3.07
C LEU A 652 -22.82 -10.00 4.06
N PRO A 653 -23.22 -11.29 4.03
CA PRO A 653 -24.14 -11.82 5.04
C PRO A 653 -23.61 -11.77 6.48
N ILE A 654 -22.29 -11.82 6.67
CA ILE A 654 -21.64 -11.68 7.98
C ILE A 654 -21.68 -10.20 8.40
N LEU A 655 -21.30 -9.29 7.49
CA LEU A 655 -21.40 -7.85 7.71
C LEU A 655 -22.81 -7.40 8.11
N TYR A 656 -23.85 -8.01 7.55
CA TYR A 656 -25.25 -7.71 7.91
C TYR A 656 -25.59 -8.12 9.34
N GLN A 657 -24.97 -9.19 9.87
CA GLN A 657 -25.16 -9.68 11.23
C GLN A 657 -24.34 -8.84 12.22
N ASP A 658 -23.06 -8.57 11.92
CA ASP A 658 -22.15 -7.79 12.77
C ASP A 658 -22.66 -6.37 13.07
N PHE A 659 -23.41 -5.78 12.12
CA PHE A 659 -23.97 -4.42 12.23
C PHE A 659 -25.48 -4.38 12.52
N ASP A 660 -26.13 -5.53 12.83
CA ASP A 660 -27.59 -5.67 13.02
C ASP A 660 -28.41 -4.92 11.94
N LEU A 661 -28.06 -5.15 10.67
CA LEU A 661 -28.58 -4.34 9.57
C LEU A 661 -30.06 -4.63 9.29
N LYS A 662 -30.86 -3.57 9.42
CA LYS A 662 -32.28 -3.56 9.05
C LYS A 662 -32.49 -3.84 7.55
N PRO A 663 -33.67 -4.38 7.14
CA PRO A 663 -33.96 -4.73 5.75
C PRO A 663 -33.69 -3.61 4.72
N ASP A 664 -33.94 -2.35 5.07
CA ASP A 664 -33.66 -1.20 4.20
C ASP A 664 -32.16 -1.00 3.96
N GLY A 665 -31.32 -1.23 4.98
CA GLY A 665 -29.87 -1.19 4.89
C GLY A 665 -29.32 -2.32 4.03
N ILE A 666 -29.82 -3.55 4.25
CA ILE A 666 -29.50 -4.71 3.41
C ILE A 666 -29.87 -4.44 1.94
N THR A 667 -31.08 -3.93 1.69
CA THR A 667 -31.55 -3.57 0.34
C THR A 667 -30.68 -2.50 -0.30
N THR A 668 -30.19 -1.54 0.50
CA THR A 668 -29.28 -0.48 0.04
C THR A 668 -27.92 -1.05 -0.39
N ILE A 669 -27.32 -1.95 0.40
CA ILE A 669 -26.05 -2.61 0.03
C ILE A 669 -26.25 -3.51 -1.20
N GLN A 670 -27.33 -4.29 -1.27
CA GLN A 670 -27.63 -5.13 -2.43
C GLN A 670 -27.80 -4.31 -3.72
N ARG A 671 -28.44 -3.13 -3.64
CA ARG A 671 -28.54 -2.21 -4.79
C ARG A 671 -27.17 -1.66 -5.19
N TYR A 672 -26.36 -1.22 -4.24
CA TYR A 672 -25.01 -0.73 -4.51
C TYR A 672 -24.11 -1.81 -5.15
N VAL A 673 -24.18 -3.06 -4.68
CA VAL A 673 -23.50 -4.20 -5.33
C VAL A 673 -23.96 -4.39 -6.77
N GLN A 674 -25.26 -4.24 -7.06
CA GLN A 674 -25.75 -4.32 -8.43
C GLN A 674 -25.28 -3.15 -9.29
N GLU A 675 -25.20 -1.93 -8.74
CA GLU A 675 -24.63 -0.78 -9.44
C GLU A 675 -23.14 -0.98 -9.76
N LEU A 676 -22.35 -1.60 -8.88
CA LEU A 676 -20.96 -1.97 -9.18
C LEU A 676 -20.84 -3.03 -10.29
N ARG A 677 -21.80 -3.96 -10.39
CA ARG A 677 -21.88 -4.92 -11.51
C ARG A 677 -22.21 -4.23 -12.84
N ASP A 678 -23.23 -3.37 -12.82
CA ASP A 678 -23.65 -2.58 -13.98
C ASP A 678 -22.52 -1.61 -14.41
N TRP A 679 -21.79 -1.03 -13.46
CA TRP A 679 -20.61 -0.19 -13.69
C TRP A 679 -19.47 -0.97 -14.36
N MET A 680 -19.05 -2.12 -13.83
CA MET A 680 -18.00 -2.94 -14.43
C MET A 680 -18.36 -3.39 -15.85
N ALA A 681 -19.60 -3.86 -16.04
CA ALA A 681 -20.09 -4.26 -17.36
C ALA A 681 -20.13 -3.06 -18.32
N GLY A 682 -20.56 -1.89 -17.85
CA GLY A 682 -20.69 -0.68 -18.65
C GLY A 682 -19.36 -0.04 -19.07
N VAL A 683 -18.38 -0.03 -18.18
CA VAL A 683 -17.00 0.39 -18.51
C VAL A 683 -16.42 -0.53 -19.59
N LEU A 684 -16.56 -1.85 -19.47
CA LEU A 684 -16.11 -2.80 -20.49
C LEU A 684 -16.89 -2.65 -21.81
N GLY A 685 -18.20 -2.41 -21.74
CA GLY A 685 -19.06 -2.13 -22.91
C GLY A 685 -18.60 -0.91 -23.69
N TRP A 686 -18.27 0.18 -22.98
CA TRP A 686 -17.71 1.39 -23.59
C TRP A 686 -16.35 1.14 -24.24
N HIS A 687 -15.42 0.45 -23.58
CA HIS A 687 -14.11 0.12 -24.16
C HIS A 687 -14.21 -0.65 -25.48
N ARG A 688 -15.23 -1.50 -25.63
CA ARG A 688 -15.53 -2.24 -26.86
C ARG A 688 -16.23 -1.39 -27.95
N GLY A 689 -16.89 -0.29 -27.57
CA GLY A 689 -17.66 0.57 -28.48
C GLY A 689 -17.00 1.90 -28.85
N THR A 690 -15.95 2.33 -28.13
CA THR A 690 -15.29 3.63 -28.32
C THR A 690 -14.24 3.63 -29.44
N HIS A 691 -14.11 4.75 -30.14
CA HIS A 691 -13.07 5.02 -31.13
C HIS A 691 -11.85 5.74 -30.50
N ARG A 692 -11.37 5.25 -29.35
CA ARG A 692 -10.12 5.72 -28.69
C ARG A 692 -8.87 4.92 -29.07
N TYR A 693 -9.03 3.65 -29.45
CA TYR A 693 -7.90 2.68 -29.50
C TYR A 693 -7.53 2.19 -30.90
N GLY A 694 -8.38 2.44 -31.92
CA GLY A 694 -8.12 2.03 -33.29
C GLY A 694 -7.04 2.87 -33.99
N GLU A 695 -6.23 2.26 -34.86
CA GLU A 695 -5.08 2.95 -35.48
C GLU A 695 -5.47 4.22 -36.26
N ALA A 696 -6.64 4.24 -36.89
CA ALA A 696 -7.16 5.42 -37.59
C ALA A 696 -7.41 6.60 -36.64
N ASP A 697 -7.71 6.32 -35.37
CA ASP A 697 -8.02 7.31 -34.33
C ASP A 697 -6.76 7.74 -33.58
N LEU A 698 -5.86 6.80 -33.26
CA LEU A 698 -4.54 7.09 -32.66
C LEU A 698 -3.70 8.07 -33.52
N ARG A 699 -3.85 8.01 -34.85
CA ARG A 699 -3.21 8.95 -35.79
C ARG A 699 -3.79 10.38 -35.75
N LYS A 700 -4.99 10.58 -35.18
CA LYS A 700 -5.63 11.90 -35.01
C LYS A 700 -5.21 12.59 -33.70
N LEU A 701 -4.69 11.84 -32.72
CA LEU A 701 -4.32 12.37 -31.40
C LEU A 701 -3.20 13.43 -31.49
N PRO A 702 -3.25 14.51 -30.69
CA PRO A 702 -2.23 15.55 -30.70
C PRO A 702 -0.83 15.02 -30.30
N HIS A 703 -0.80 13.99 -29.44
CA HIS A 703 0.41 13.33 -28.96
C HIS A 703 1.15 12.48 -30.01
N SER A 704 0.48 12.10 -31.10
CA SER A 704 1.07 11.21 -32.12
C SER A 704 2.44 11.75 -32.58
N PRO A 705 3.50 10.92 -32.66
CA PRO A 705 4.86 11.39 -33.00
C PRO A 705 4.94 12.21 -34.30
N ARG A 706 4.05 11.97 -35.26
CA ARG A 706 3.96 12.77 -36.51
C ARG A 706 3.52 14.22 -36.26
N ASN A 707 2.61 14.44 -35.31
CA ASN A 707 2.07 15.75 -34.93
C ASN A 707 3.07 16.52 -34.05
N VAL A 708 3.88 15.81 -33.25
CA VAL A 708 4.98 16.38 -32.47
C VAL A 708 6.18 16.79 -33.36
N VAL A 709 6.58 15.95 -34.32
CA VAL A 709 7.74 16.22 -35.20
C VAL A 709 7.50 17.39 -36.16
N GLY A 710 6.25 17.64 -36.58
CA GLY A 710 5.91 18.78 -37.45
C GLY A 710 6.27 20.16 -36.86
N LEU A 711 6.35 20.29 -35.54
CA LEU A 711 6.70 21.53 -34.84
C LEU A 711 8.21 21.71 -34.62
N ALA A 712 9.02 20.67 -34.75
CA ALA A 712 10.48 20.77 -34.61
C ALA A 712 11.18 21.38 -35.84
N ALA A 713 10.50 21.40 -37.00
CA ALA A 713 11.04 21.84 -38.28
C ALA A 713 11.16 23.36 -38.47
N SER A 714 10.71 24.17 -37.49
CA SER A 714 10.63 25.64 -37.61
C SER A 714 11.59 26.42 -36.69
N ARG A 715 12.67 25.79 -36.21
CA ARG A 715 13.80 26.50 -35.56
C ARG A 715 14.86 26.91 -36.59
N PRO A 716 15.26 28.19 -36.68
CA PRO A 716 16.37 28.60 -37.54
C PRO A 716 17.68 27.99 -37.07
N ALA A 717 18.52 27.54 -38.01
CA ALA A 717 19.73 26.79 -37.73
C ALA A 717 20.85 27.66 -37.12
N ALA A 718 20.98 27.62 -35.80
CA ALA A 718 22.18 28.03 -35.08
C ALA A 718 22.45 27.05 -33.92
N ALA A 719 23.72 26.83 -33.58
CA ALA A 719 24.21 25.87 -32.58
C ALA A 719 24.03 24.36 -32.93
N ARG A 720 24.75 23.90 -33.95
CA ARG A 720 25.41 22.57 -33.93
C ARG A 720 26.92 22.77 -33.81
N SER A 721 27.62 21.74 -33.31
CA SER A 721 29.00 21.76 -32.77
C SER A 721 29.11 22.44 -31.39
N VAL A 722 29.88 21.95 -30.42
CA VAL A 722 30.91 20.88 -30.46
C VAL A 722 30.66 19.84 -29.37
N ALA A 723 30.71 18.55 -29.72
CA ALA A 723 30.89 17.46 -28.76
C ALA A 723 32.17 16.69 -29.13
N ALA A 724 33.25 16.89 -28.37
CA ALA A 724 34.48 16.13 -28.50
C ALA A 724 35.25 16.07 -27.17
N ARG A 725 35.19 14.89 -26.54
CA ARG A 725 36.23 14.22 -25.74
C ARG A 725 37.30 15.09 -25.04
N SER A 726 37.36 14.99 -23.70
CA SER A 726 38.61 14.58 -23.04
C SER A 726 38.35 13.97 -21.66
N ALA A 727 38.92 12.80 -21.40
CA ALA A 727 39.18 12.34 -20.04
C ALA A 727 40.45 13.00 -19.52
N VAL A 728 40.54 13.28 -18.21
CA VAL A 728 41.81 13.63 -17.55
C VAL A 728 41.91 12.91 -16.21
N ARG A 729 42.94 12.07 -16.05
CA ARG A 729 43.38 11.53 -14.76
C ARG A 729 44.28 12.54 -14.06
N SER A 730 44.17 12.59 -12.73
CA SER A 730 45.26 12.78 -11.74
C SER A 730 46.44 13.69 -12.10
N ALA A 731 46.59 14.79 -11.36
CA ALA A 731 47.89 15.32 -10.98
C ALA A 731 47.86 15.98 -9.59
N VAL A 732 48.45 15.32 -8.60
CA VAL A 732 48.81 15.94 -7.31
C VAL A 732 50.28 16.32 -7.36
N ARG A 733 50.63 17.61 -7.22
CA ARG A 733 51.80 18.05 -6.42
C ARG A 733 51.97 19.57 -6.26
N SER A 734 52.13 19.97 -4.99
CA SER A 734 53.04 21.00 -4.46
C SER A 734 53.12 22.41 -5.08
N GLY A 735 52.85 23.42 -4.24
CA GLY A 735 53.92 24.36 -3.85
C GLY A 735 53.65 25.87 -3.94
N ALA A 736 54.10 26.56 -2.88
CA ALA A 736 54.52 27.98 -2.84
C ALA A 736 53.49 29.14 -2.66
N VAL A 737 53.32 29.52 -1.38
CA VAL A 737 53.62 30.85 -0.78
C VAL A 737 52.85 32.15 -1.19
N ARG A 738 52.36 32.80 -0.13
CA ARG A 738 51.77 34.17 0.11
C ARG A 738 52.72 35.36 -0.29
N PRO A 739 52.36 36.68 -0.25
CA PRO A 739 51.55 37.34 0.82
C PRO A 739 50.76 38.66 0.52
N GLY A 740 50.09 39.15 1.57
CA GLY A 740 49.67 40.55 1.76
C GLY A 740 48.15 40.75 1.96
N SER A 741 47.58 41.55 2.87
CA SER A 741 47.95 42.09 4.19
C SER A 741 46.93 43.19 4.53
N ARG A 742 46.16 43.06 5.64
CA ARG A 742 45.93 44.10 6.70
C ARG A 742 44.64 43.84 7.50
N LEU A 743 44.76 44.15 8.79
CA LEU A 743 43.77 44.15 9.89
C LEU A 743 43.33 45.62 10.16
N PRO A 744 42.26 45.96 10.95
CA PRO A 744 42.08 45.50 12.34
C PRO A 744 40.65 45.34 12.93
N GLY A 745 40.58 44.71 14.12
CA GLY A 745 39.51 44.88 15.13
C GLY A 745 39.79 46.09 16.05
N PRO A 746 39.51 46.09 17.38
CA PRO A 746 38.99 45.07 18.31
C PRO A 746 37.51 45.36 18.70
N ALA A 747 36.87 44.99 19.83
CA ALA A 747 37.15 44.30 21.13
C ALA A 747 35.84 43.64 21.65
N GLY A 748 35.70 43.00 22.82
CA GLY A 748 36.60 42.62 23.93
C GLY A 748 35.83 41.79 24.99
N VAL A 749 36.53 40.97 25.81
CA VAL A 749 35.98 39.96 26.76
C VAL A 749 36.68 40.11 28.13
N PRO A 750 36.01 39.99 29.29
CA PRO A 750 36.14 38.81 30.20
C PRO A 750 34.87 38.49 31.04
N GLY A 751 34.69 37.35 31.75
CA GLY A 751 35.46 36.10 31.86
C GLY A 751 35.40 35.47 33.29
N ARG A 752 35.35 34.12 33.39
CA ARG A 752 35.60 33.25 34.62
C ARG A 752 34.54 33.29 35.76
N ALA A 753 34.38 32.27 36.64
CA ALA A 753 34.83 30.85 36.67
C ALA A 753 34.09 30.01 37.77
N ALA A 754 34.09 28.67 37.59
CA ALA A 754 34.12 27.54 38.55
C ALA A 754 33.51 27.61 39.98
N SER A 755 32.77 26.56 40.39
CA SER A 755 33.12 25.69 41.55
C SER A 755 32.09 24.57 41.88
N ALA A 756 32.59 23.41 42.31
CA ALA A 756 31.96 22.41 43.22
C ALA A 756 33.04 22.04 44.28
N PRO A 757 32.90 21.10 45.25
CA PRO A 757 31.75 20.31 45.74
C PRO A 757 31.63 20.26 47.30
N ARG A 758 30.71 19.44 47.87
CA ARG A 758 30.70 18.71 49.18
C ARG A 758 29.26 18.20 49.46
N VAL A 759 28.90 16.98 49.89
CA VAL A 759 29.43 15.89 50.76
C VAL A 759 28.99 15.99 52.25
N SER A 760 28.42 14.87 52.73
CA SER A 760 28.17 14.37 54.11
C SER A 760 26.72 14.41 54.64
N ALA A 761 26.24 13.51 55.51
CA ALA A 761 26.60 12.10 55.85
C ALA A 761 25.61 11.53 56.90
N ALA A 762 25.56 10.18 57.03
CA ALA A 762 24.93 9.38 58.13
C ALA A 762 23.41 9.51 58.32
N GLY A 763 22.65 8.52 58.82
CA GLY A 763 22.85 7.12 59.27
C GLY A 763 21.44 6.56 59.67
N ALA A 764 21.19 5.41 60.30
CA ALA A 764 21.91 4.16 60.57
C ALA A 764 20.91 3.12 61.16
N ALA A 765 21.21 1.82 61.05
CA ALA A 765 20.69 0.68 61.86
C ALA A 765 19.19 0.26 61.80
N GLY A 766 18.93 -1.06 61.84
CA GLY A 766 17.62 -1.60 62.27
C GLY A 766 17.12 -2.91 61.61
N GLY A 767 17.73 -4.07 61.89
CA GLY A 767 17.00 -5.36 61.96
C GLY A 767 16.71 -5.73 63.43
N PRO A 768 16.19 -6.94 63.79
CA PRO A 768 15.94 -8.13 62.95
C PRO A 768 14.62 -8.92 63.27
N ALA A 769 14.48 -10.12 62.69
CA ALA A 769 13.71 -11.30 63.19
C ALA A 769 12.15 -11.27 63.20
N ALA A 770 11.39 -12.38 63.21
CA ALA A 770 11.55 -13.79 62.76
C ALA A 770 10.20 -14.56 62.95
N VAL A 771 10.12 -15.84 62.50
CA VAL A 771 9.06 -16.86 62.81
C VAL A 771 7.69 -16.66 62.08
N GLY A 772 7.00 -17.67 61.54
CA GLY A 772 7.30 -19.10 61.31
C GLY A 772 6.04 -19.99 61.10
N GLY A 773 6.20 -21.22 60.56
CA GLY A 773 5.16 -22.30 60.48
C GLY A 773 4.27 -22.26 59.22
N ALA A 774 4.11 -23.32 58.41
CA ALA A 774 3.47 -24.65 58.67
C ALA A 774 1.93 -24.56 58.77
N THR A 775 1.07 -25.38 58.15
CA THR A 775 1.16 -26.64 57.36
C THR A 775 -0.25 -26.97 56.79
N GLY A 776 -0.38 -27.81 55.74
CA GLY A 776 -1.56 -28.70 55.60
C GLY A 776 -2.31 -28.73 54.26
N ALA A 777 -2.10 -29.80 53.49
CA ALA A 777 -3.12 -30.49 52.67
C ALA A 777 -3.78 -31.61 53.55
N PRO A 778 -4.81 -32.42 53.14
CA PRO A 778 -5.31 -32.66 51.77
C PRO A 778 -6.85 -32.90 51.57
N VAL A 779 -7.32 -32.88 50.30
CA VAL A 779 -8.12 -33.90 49.50
C VAL A 779 -9.19 -34.81 50.20
N PRO A 780 -10.28 -35.35 49.58
CA PRO A 780 -11.01 -35.11 48.29
C PRO A 780 -12.56 -34.93 48.41
N ALA A 781 -13.28 -34.74 47.29
CA ALA A 781 -14.64 -35.26 47.09
C ALA A 781 -15.00 -35.49 45.60
N THR A 782 -15.95 -36.39 45.31
CA THR A 782 -16.24 -36.99 43.99
C THR A 782 -17.60 -36.58 43.37
N VAL A 783 -17.63 -36.40 42.04
CA VAL A 783 -18.53 -37.03 41.01
C VAL A 783 -19.92 -37.52 41.51
N PRO A 784 -21.05 -37.10 40.90
CA PRO A 784 -21.60 -37.89 39.78
C PRO A 784 -22.27 -37.13 38.62
N ALA A 785 -22.43 -37.85 37.51
CA ALA A 785 -23.03 -37.40 36.26
C ALA A 785 -24.47 -37.88 36.05
N THR A 786 -25.23 -37.11 35.28
CA THR A 786 -26.43 -37.50 34.51
C THR A 786 -26.32 -36.76 33.16
N GLY A 787 -26.66 -37.29 31.98
CA GLY A 787 -27.43 -38.48 31.63
C GLY A 787 -28.62 -38.05 30.76
N GLY A 788 -28.56 -38.21 29.42
CA GLY A 788 -29.70 -37.80 28.58
C GLY A 788 -29.56 -37.86 27.05
N VAL A 789 -30.13 -38.93 26.47
CA VAL A 789 -30.89 -38.97 25.19
C VAL A 789 -30.16 -38.78 23.85
N ALA A 790 -30.39 -39.74 22.95
CA ALA A 790 -30.08 -39.68 21.52
C ALA A 790 -31.37 -39.77 20.66
N ALA A 791 -31.43 -39.03 19.55
CA ALA A 791 -32.41 -39.16 18.46
C ALA A 791 -31.86 -38.44 17.18
N PRO A 792 -32.46 -38.61 15.98
CA PRO A 792 -32.07 -39.67 15.06
C PRO A 792 -31.47 -39.16 13.73
N ALA A 793 -30.86 -40.06 12.96
CA ALA A 793 -30.28 -39.76 11.65
C ALA A 793 -31.33 -39.52 10.55
N ALA A 794 -31.03 -38.60 9.63
CA ALA A 794 -31.76 -38.30 8.40
C ALA A 794 -30.77 -38.27 7.21
N PRO A 795 -31.22 -38.42 5.95
CA PRO A 795 -30.42 -39.06 4.91
C PRO A 795 -29.36 -38.16 4.25
N ALA A 796 -28.25 -38.77 3.85
CA ALA A 796 -27.20 -38.12 3.08
C ALA A 796 -27.68 -37.77 1.65
N LEU A 797 -27.77 -36.48 1.36
CA LEU A 797 -27.86 -35.97 -0.01
C LEU A 797 -26.44 -35.80 -0.56
N THR A 798 -26.04 -36.71 -1.45
CA THR A 798 -24.75 -36.64 -2.14
C THR A 798 -24.75 -35.51 -3.18
N VAL A 799 -24.50 -34.28 -2.75
CA VAL A 799 -24.29 -33.15 -3.66
C VAL A 799 -22.87 -33.25 -4.22
N THR A 800 -22.75 -33.74 -5.45
CA THR A 800 -21.49 -33.69 -6.20
C THR A 800 -21.21 -32.24 -6.58
N LEU A 801 -20.36 -31.57 -5.81
CA LEU A 801 -19.86 -30.24 -6.17
C LEU A 801 -19.09 -30.33 -7.49
N PRO A 802 -19.35 -29.45 -8.48
CA PRO A 802 -18.51 -29.38 -9.68
C PRO A 802 -17.11 -28.91 -9.27
N ALA A 803 -16.08 -29.58 -9.80
CA ALA A 803 -14.70 -29.15 -9.60
C ALA A 803 -14.51 -27.71 -10.09
N PRO A 804 -13.66 -26.89 -9.42
CA PRO A 804 -13.35 -25.56 -9.92
C PRO A 804 -12.75 -25.69 -11.32
N ALA A 805 -13.39 -25.03 -12.29
CA ALA A 805 -12.82 -24.90 -13.62
C ALA A 805 -11.51 -24.11 -13.49
N GLY A 806 -10.39 -24.73 -13.87
CA GLY A 806 -9.07 -24.13 -13.75
C GLY A 806 -9.00 -22.79 -14.48
N LEU A 807 -8.20 -21.88 -13.92
CA LEU A 807 -7.74 -20.70 -14.66
C LEU A 807 -7.02 -21.17 -15.94
N GLY A 808 -6.98 -20.31 -16.97
CA GLY A 808 -6.44 -20.71 -18.27
C GLY A 808 -4.98 -21.15 -18.15
N THR A 809 -4.61 -22.27 -18.80
CA THR A 809 -3.30 -22.94 -18.73
C THR A 809 -2.13 -22.17 -19.39
N GLY A 810 -2.17 -20.84 -19.37
CA GLY A 810 -1.18 -19.94 -19.94
C GLY A 810 0.05 -19.72 -19.06
N ALA A 811 -0.14 -19.62 -17.74
CA ALA A 811 0.91 -19.18 -16.82
C ALA A 811 2.05 -20.21 -16.65
N ALA A 812 1.72 -21.51 -16.65
CA ALA A 812 2.68 -22.62 -16.60
C ALA A 812 3.77 -22.62 -17.70
N ARG A 813 3.59 -21.85 -18.80
CA ARG A 813 4.59 -21.72 -19.88
C ARG A 813 5.61 -20.58 -19.66
N LEU A 814 5.33 -19.64 -18.77
CA LEU A 814 6.13 -18.41 -18.61
C LEU A 814 7.55 -18.70 -18.09
N PHE A 815 7.68 -19.66 -17.17
CA PHE A 815 8.93 -19.91 -16.42
C PHE A 815 9.74 -21.13 -16.89
N ALA A 816 9.35 -21.77 -18.00
CA ALA A 816 10.00 -22.97 -18.53
C ALA A 816 11.37 -22.72 -19.22
N ARG A 817 11.99 -21.53 -19.03
CA ARG A 817 13.23 -21.12 -19.70
C ARG A 817 14.44 -21.11 -18.77
N THR A 818 14.89 -22.28 -18.34
CA THR A 818 16.29 -22.45 -17.89
C THR A 818 17.19 -22.64 -19.12
N PRO A 819 18.17 -21.76 -19.41
CA PRO A 819 19.21 -22.08 -20.37
C PRO A 819 20.15 -23.11 -19.74
N ALA A 820 20.04 -24.37 -20.17
CA ALA A 820 20.97 -25.41 -19.76
C ALA A 820 22.36 -25.15 -20.37
N SER A 821 23.25 -24.51 -19.62
CA SER A 821 24.68 -24.41 -19.94
C SER A 821 25.44 -25.56 -19.27
N HIS A 822 25.91 -26.49 -20.09
CA HIS A 822 27.04 -27.38 -19.77
C HIS A 822 28.37 -26.61 -19.81
#